data_AF-A0A0F9FH00-F1
#
_entry.id   AF-A0A0F9FH00-F1
#
_cell.length_a   1.000
_cell.length_b   1.000
_cell.length_c   1.000
_cell.angle_alpha   90.00
_cell.angle_beta   90.00
_cell.angle_gamma   90.00
#
_symmetry.space_group_name_H-M   'P 1'
#
loop_
_entity.id
_entity.type
_entity.pdbx_description
1 polymer ?
#
loop_
_entity_poly.entity_id
_entity_poly.type
_entity_poly.pdbx_seq_one_letter_code
_entity_poly.pdbx_strand_id
1 'polypeptide(L)'
;MRHEDDKHVIASSIQSLSRIFLHVCEAIAYIHSKNILHRDLKPDNIIIGKYGEVLILDWGIAKFLNEKEINKDLELKAEDLELTMPGKVAGTLSYMEPKRAMGHRATNLTDIYSLGAILYNLLTLEMPFKRKDLKTFRRTHKLEKILEPIEKAPKRDIPKSLNDICMKCLAEESLRYQNMQDLIDDLKDYIEGKPEWILTANLDLENIDDWQFQENILLAENIAISKKVDFAHWVTLMVSKLSFSTNIKIEADISLGKFSKGFGFFLNILKNQNSFMVDEGYKFWLNLDKKESEISRSNVLIFNDNLNLKPKTFYHLVIEKVDDKLSVYLDKKLIFSHINHLPIRGNYFGLAYEDTSFSIKDLKVYTSTYNVMVNCLAIADAFFAKEDYDTAIKEYEKITFSFPSRKEGLEAIFRVGISNLEKAKKLKSNQRQKYLDIAMLEFEKLHSSTFEPLEYLGKSLVYLEKKEFIEEAKCLELMIRKFSKHHQSPILFQYIIYRMHQSSYQNRESAFRIALLGLRFIPNLLNNIGSKKFLDRLENNLENLYFFEKSDDLIQYLSIKLSFILNNKSALLEILQTQDLDKANIENIIFSLLELEEVEKANDLLEQHKEKLDNTSFKLLKLCFHLPFEKALEELFKLIQKKPSIKESR
;
A
#
# COMPACT_ATOMS: atom_id res chain seq x y z
N MET A 1 -56.27 2.46 -15.10
CA MET A 1 -55.79 2.19 -13.74
C MET A 1 -54.26 2.24 -13.78
N ARG A 2 -53.67 3.33 -13.30
CA ARG A 2 -52.22 3.48 -13.15
C ARG A 2 -51.85 2.80 -11.84
N HIS A 3 -51.06 1.73 -11.88
CA HIS A 3 -50.50 1.14 -10.66
C HIS A 3 -49.40 2.08 -10.14
N GLU A 4 -49.67 2.72 -9.01
CA GLU A 4 -48.73 3.56 -8.26
C GLU A 4 -47.78 2.75 -7.35
N ASP A 5 -47.79 1.40 -7.45
CA ASP A 5 -47.10 0.52 -6.48
C ASP A 5 -45.84 -0.23 -6.98
N ASP A 6 -45.43 -0.11 -8.25
CA ASP A 6 -44.20 -0.77 -8.76
C ASP A 6 -43.04 0.22 -8.92
N LYS A 7 -42.61 0.88 -7.83
CA LYS A 7 -41.30 1.53 -7.84
C LYS A 7 -40.24 0.42 -7.80
N HIS A 8 -39.55 0.17 -8.92
CA HIS A 8 -38.35 -0.67 -8.94
C HIS A 8 -37.36 -0.16 -7.87
N VAL A 9 -37.28 -0.87 -6.75
CA VAL A 9 -36.56 -0.48 -5.53
C VAL A 9 -35.09 -0.14 -5.80
N ILE A 10 -34.51 -0.77 -6.83
CA ILE A 10 -33.10 -0.66 -7.22
C ILE A 10 -32.79 0.69 -7.92
N ALA A 11 -33.76 1.35 -8.55
CA ALA A 11 -33.53 2.58 -9.35
C ALA A 11 -33.90 3.87 -8.60
N SER A 12 -33.77 3.89 -7.27
CA SER A 12 -34.26 4.98 -6.42
C SER A 12 -33.25 6.13 -6.19
N SER A 13 -31.95 5.91 -6.40
CA SER A 13 -30.89 6.90 -6.21
C SER A 13 -30.00 7.04 -7.44
N ILE A 14 -29.32 8.19 -7.59
CA ILE A 14 -28.32 8.41 -8.65
C ILE A 14 -27.23 7.34 -8.58
N GLN A 15 -26.77 6.99 -7.37
CA GLN A 15 -25.70 5.99 -7.20
C GLN A 15 -26.12 4.60 -7.71
N SER A 16 -27.35 4.17 -7.45
CA SER A 16 -27.84 2.89 -7.97
C SER A 16 -28.06 2.95 -9.49
N LEU A 17 -28.56 4.07 -10.02
CA LEU A 17 -28.69 4.29 -11.46
C LEU A 17 -27.33 4.30 -12.17
N SER A 18 -26.28 4.87 -11.57
CA SER A 18 -24.92 4.85 -12.10
C SER A 18 -24.37 3.43 -12.22
N ARG A 19 -24.65 2.55 -11.24
CA ARG A 19 -24.26 1.12 -11.31
C ARG A 19 -24.98 0.38 -12.44
N ILE A 20 -26.27 0.66 -12.66
CA ILE A 20 -27.02 0.10 -13.78
C ILE A 20 -26.46 0.63 -15.11
N PHE A 21 -26.20 1.93 -15.20
CA PHE A 21 -25.61 2.56 -16.38
C PHE A 21 -24.22 2.01 -16.70
N LEU A 22 -23.42 1.70 -15.68
CA LEU A 22 -22.13 1.01 -15.85
C LEU A 22 -22.32 -0.33 -16.57
N HIS A 23 -23.27 -1.17 -16.13
CA HIS A 23 -23.54 -2.45 -16.82
C HIS A 23 -24.01 -2.27 -18.27
N VAL A 24 -24.76 -1.20 -18.57
CA VAL A 24 -25.11 -0.85 -19.96
C VAL A 24 -23.85 -0.56 -20.75
N CYS A 25 -22.93 0.26 -20.23
CA CYS A 25 -21.67 0.59 -20.89
C CYS A 25 -20.80 -0.66 -21.11
N GLU A 26 -20.71 -1.55 -20.11
CA GLU A 26 -19.97 -2.82 -20.23
C GLU A 26 -20.54 -3.74 -21.31
N ALA A 27 -21.87 -3.83 -21.43
CA ALA A 27 -22.51 -4.57 -22.51
C ALA A 27 -22.21 -3.96 -23.89
N ILE A 28 -22.17 -2.62 -24.01
CA ILE A 28 -21.81 -1.97 -25.27
C ILE A 28 -20.32 -2.12 -25.59
N ALA A 29 -19.43 -2.06 -24.60
CA ALA A 29 -18.01 -2.33 -24.79
C ALA A 29 -17.77 -3.75 -25.30
N TYR A 30 -18.53 -4.73 -24.78
CA TYR A 30 -18.45 -6.11 -25.24
C TYR A 30 -18.81 -6.24 -26.73
N ILE A 31 -19.90 -5.63 -27.20
CA ILE A 31 -20.26 -5.70 -28.63
C ILE A 31 -19.30 -4.90 -29.51
N HIS A 32 -18.77 -3.77 -29.04
CA HIS A 32 -17.73 -3.01 -29.75
C HIS A 32 -16.47 -3.86 -29.92
N SER A 33 -16.10 -4.68 -28.93
CA SER A 33 -15.00 -5.66 -29.03
C SER A 33 -15.24 -6.76 -30.08
N LYS A 34 -16.51 -6.98 -30.45
CA LYS A 34 -16.94 -7.88 -31.54
C LYS A 34 -17.17 -7.14 -32.85
N ASN A 35 -16.76 -5.87 -32.95
CA ASN A 35 -16.96 -5.00 -34.11
C ASN A 35 -18.44 -4.82 -34.48
N ILE A 36 -19.35 -4.80 -33.50
CA ILE A 36 -20.79 -4.59 -33.70
C ILE A 36 -21.19 -3.24 -33.12
N LEU A 37 -21.92 -2.44 -33.91
CA LEU A 37 -22.54 -1.18 -33.46
C LEU A 37 -24.03 -1.37 -33.18
N HIS A 38 -24.56 -0.74 -32.13
CA HIS A 38 -25.98 -0.83 -31.81
C HIS A 38 -26.83 0.15 -32.63
N ARG A 39 -26.43 1.43 -32.73
CA ARG A 39 -27.06 2.47 -33.57
C ARG A 39 -28.47 2.98 -33.19
N ASP A 40 -29.13 2.42 -32.18
CA ASP A 40 -30.41 2.92 -31.65
C ASP A 40 -30.47 2.78 -30.11
N LEU A 41 -29.43 3.24 -29.42
CA LEU A 41 -29.43 3.25 -27.97
C LEU A 41 -30.39 4.32 -27.44
N LYS A 42 -31.37 3.87 -26.66
CA LYS A 42 -32.37 4.68 -25.96
C LYS A 42 -32.90 3.93 -24.74
N PRO A 43 -33.52 4.61 -23.75
CA PRO A 43 -34.04 3.96 -22.56
C PRO A 43 -35.04 2.84 -22.84
N ASP A 44 -35.90 2.97 -23.85
CA ASP A 44 -36.89 1.93 -24.22
C ASP A 44 -36.26 0.60 -24.66
N ASN A 45 -34.99 0.63 -25.11
CA ASN A 45 -34.24 -0.55 -25.53
C ASN A 45 -33.39 -1.15 -24.39
N ILE A 46 -33.55 -0.67 -23.15
CA ILE A 46 -32.82 -1.16 -21.98
C ILE A 46 -33.82 -1.65 -20.94
N ILE A 47 -33.81 -2.96 -20.68
CA ILE A 47 -34.62 -3.58 -19.64
C ILE A 47 -33.77 -3.82 -18.40
N ILE A 48 -34.34 -3.51 -17.24
CA ILE A 48 -33.73 -3.75 -15.93
C ILE A 48 -34.54 -4.84 -15.22
N GLY A 49 -33.88 -5.96 -14.93
CA GLY A 49 -34.45 -7.08 -14.19
C GLY A 49 -34.62 -6.80 -12.70
N LYS A 50 -35.29 -7.71 -11.99
CA LYS A 50 -35.63 -7.56 -10.57
C LYS A 50 -34.40 -7.43 -9.66
N TYR A 51 -33.25 -7.97 -10.09
CA TYR A 51 -31.99 -7.94 -9.33
C TYR A 51 -30.94 -7.00 -9.94
N GLY A 52 -31.34 -6.11 -10.85
CA GLY A 52 -30.43 -5.17 -11.52
C GLY A 52 -29.70 -5.76 -12.74
N GLU A 53 -30.18 -6.91 -13.25
CA GLU A 53 -29.70 -7.43 -14.54
C GLU A 53 -30.06 -6.44 -15.65
N VAL A 54 -29.11 -6.16 -16.55
CA VAL A 54 -29.32 -5.25 -17.68
C VAL A 54 -29.42 -6.07 -18.96
N LEU A 55 -30.52 -5.90 -19.68
CA LEU A 55 -30.77 -6.51 -20.98
C LEU A 55 -30.95 -5.41 -22.02
N ILE A 56 -30.11 -5.43 -23.06
CA ILE A 56 -30.20 -4.49 -24.19
C ILE A 56 -30.96 -5.17 -25.33
N LEU A 57 -32.01 -4.52 -25.80
CA LEU A 57 -32.95 -5.00 -26.80
C LEU A 57 -32.82 -4.24 -28.12
N ASP A 58 -33.55 -4.73 -29.13
CA ASP A 58 -33.73 -4.10 -30.44
C ASP A 58 -32.44 -3.93 -31.27
N TRP A 59 -31.84 -5.08 -31.59
CA TRP A 59 -30.71 -5.23 -32.49
C TRP A 59 -31.08 -5.07 -33.97
N GLY A 60 -32.32 -4.67 -34.29
CA GLY A 60 -32.85 -4.65 -35.66
C GLY A 60 -32.13 -3.69 -36.62
N ILE A 61 -31.30 -2.79 -36.10
CA ILE A 61 -30.51 -1.81 -36.85
C ILE A 61 -28.99 -1.99 -36.61
N ALA A 62 -28.60 -3.03 -35.84
CA ALA A 62 -27.21 -3.30 -35.51
C ALA A 62 -26.38 -3.62 -36.77
N LYS A 63 -25.11 -3.20 -36.80
CA LYS A 63 -24.23 -3.39 -37.97
C LYS A 63 -22.89 -3.98 -37.56
N PHE A 64 -22.45 -5.02 -38.27
CA PHE A 64 -21.09 -5.52 -38.22
C PHE A 64 -20.15 -4.60 -39.00
N LEU A 65 -19.05 -4.19 -38.39
CA LEU A 65 -17.99 -3.44 -39.03
C LEU A 65 -16.97 -4.43 -39.61
N ASN A 66 -16.80 -4.43 -40.93
CA ASN A 66 -15.75 -5.22 -41.58
C ASN A 66 -14.39 -4.48 -41.49
N GLU A 67 -13.27 -5.21 -41.42
CA GLU A 67 -11.91 -4.63 -41.29
C GLU A 67 -11.56 -3.58 -42.38
N LYS A 68 -12.13 -3.69 -43.59
CA LYS A 68 -11.95 -2.72 -44.68
C LYS A 68 -12.66 -1.37 -44.44
N GLU A 69 -13.60 -1.33 -43.52
CA GLU A 69 -14.45 -0.17 -43.24
C GLU A 69 -13.96 0.65 -42.05
N ILE A 70 -12.98 0.13 -41.30
CA ILE A 70 -12.32 0.78 -40.16
C ILE A 70 -11.25 1.78 -40.65
N ASN A 71 -10.73 1.60 -41.87
CA ASN A 71 -9.53 2.31 -42.39
C ASN A 71 -9.75 3.12 -43.68
N LYS A 72 -10.98 3.38 -44.10
CA LYS A 72 -11.26 4.20 -45.28
C LYS A 72 -12.32 5.25 -45.01
N ASP A 73 -11.86 6.50 -44.89
CA ASP A 73 -12.64 7.61 -45.39
C ASP A 73 -12.74 7.46 -46.91
N LEU A 74 -13.96 7.61 -47.44
CA LEU A 74 -14.38 7.61 -48.84
C LEU A 74 -15.09 6.32 -49.33
N GLU A 75 -16.30 6.60 -49.84
CA GLU A 75 -17.27 5.76 -50.57
C GLU A 75 -18.21 4.86 -49.75
N LEU A 76 -19.43 5.38 -49.55
CA LEU A 76 -20.63 4.63 -49.15
C LEU A 76 -20.96 3.57 -50.22
N LYS A 77 -21.06 2.29 -49.83
CA LYS A 77 -21.53 1.23 -50.73
C LYS A 77 -23.03 1.34 -50.97
N ALA A 78 -23.50 0.83 -52.12
CA ALA A 78 -24.90 0.89 -52.57
C ALA A 78 -25.93 0.34 -51.55
N GLU A 79 -25.55 -0.61 -50.69
CA GLU A 79 -26.41 -1.14 -49.61
C GLU A 79 -26.55 -0.16 -48.42
N ASP A 80 -25.55 0.69 -48.16
CA ASP A 80 -25.64 1.74 -47.14
C ASP A 80 -26.58 2.88 -47.58
N LEU A 81 -26.79 3.07 -48.89
CA LEU A 81 -27.68 4.06 -49.48
C LEU A 81 -29.16 3.72 -49.29
N GLU A 82 -29.56 2.45 -49.23
CA GLU A 82 -30.98 2.07 -48.99
C GLU A 82 -31.46 2.44 -47.57
N LEU A 83 -30.56 2.43 -46.58
CA LEU A 83 -30.81 2.86 -45.19
C LEU A 83 -30.43 4.33 -44.92
N THR A 84 -29.86 5.05 -45.90
CA THR A 84 -29.47 6.47 -45.77
C THR A 84 -30.10 7.38 -46.83
N MET A 85 -31.15 6.92 -47.54
CA MET A 85 -31.97 7.80 -48.39
C MET A 85 -32.47 9.03 -47.61
N PRO A 86 -32.60 10.21 -48.27
CA PRO A 86 -33.14 11.42 -47.64
C PRO A 86 -34.56 11.17 -47.11
N GLY A 87 -34.68 10.88 -45.81
CA GLY A 87 -35.96 10.60 -45.15
C GLY A 87 -36.01 9.34 -44.28
N LYS A 88 -35.01 8.45 -44.28
CA LYS A 88 -34.99 7.22 -43.46
C LYS A 88 -33.72 7.08 -42.59
N VAL A 89 -33.37 8.09 -41.80
CA VAL A 89 -32.36 7.87 -40.74
C VAL A 89 -33.00 7.02 -39.65
N ALA A 90 -32.54 5.78 -39.48
CA ALA A 90 -33.02 4.89 -38.43
C ALA A 90 -32.44 5.28 -37.07
N GLY A 91 -33.31 5.37 -36.05
CA GLY A 91 -32.97 5.65 -34.65
C GLY A 91 -33.78 6.80 -34.02
N THR A 92 -33.83 6.87 -32.70
CA THR A 92 -34.61 7.90 -31.99
C THR A 92 -33.87 9.24 -31.94
N LEU A 93 -34.43 10.26 -32.59
CA LEU A 93 -33.75 11.52 -32.90
C LEU A 93 -33.19 12.28 -31.69
N SER A 94 -33.86 12.17 -30.53
CA SER A 94 -33.48 12.81 -29.28
C SER A 94 -32.19 12.26 -28.66
N TYR A 95 -31.78 11.04 -29.00
CA TYR A 95 -30.54 10.39 -28.48
C TYR A 95 -29.44 10.32 -29.54
N MET A 96 -29.78 10.54 -30.81
CA MET A 96 -28.87 10.38 -31.95
C MET A 96 -27.80 11.47 -32.01
N GLU A 97 -26.57 11.11 -32.41
CA GLU A 97 -25.52 12.10 -32.67
C GLU A 97 -25.90 13.05 -33.84
N PRO A 98 -25.64 14.37 -33.71
CA PRO A 98 -25.91 15.35 -34.78
C PRO A 98 -25.32 15.00 -36.15
N LYS A 99 -24.05 14.58 -36.22
CA LYS A 99 -23.40 14.19 -37.48
C LYS A 99 -24.12 13.00 -38.13
N ARG A 100 -24.53 12.03 -37.32
CA ARG A 100 -25.32 10.88 -37.78
C ARG A 100 -26.67 11.30 -38.37
N ALA A 101 -27.38 12.24 -37.74
CA ALA A 101 -28.64 12.80 -38.27
C ALA A 101 -28.46 13.59 -39.58
N MET A 102 -27.24 14.06 -39.87
CA MET A 102 -26.85 14.65 -41.16
C MET A 102 -26.50 13.62 -42.24
N GLY A 103 -26.50 12.32 -41.92
CA GLY A 103 -26.22 11.24 -42.86
C GLY A 103 -24.79 10.68 -42.78
N HIS A 104 -23.97 11.12 -41.83
CA HIS A 104 -22.63 10.54 -41.62
C HIS A 104 -22.72 9.09 -41.14
N ARG A 105 -21.64 8.33 -41.34
CA ARG A 105 -21.56 6.92 -40.94
C ARG A 105 -21.59 6.78 -39.42
N ALA A 106 -22.19 5.69 -38.92
CA ALA A 106 -22.13 5.35 -37.50
C ALA A 106 -20.78 4.70 -37.14
N THR A 107 -20.24 5.08 -35.99
CA THR A 107 -18.98 4.59 -35.40
C THR A 107 -19.20 4.27 -33.92
N ASN A 108 -18.21 3.70 -33.23
CA ASN A 108 -18.28 3.47 -31.78
C ASN A 108 -18.61 4.77 -31.01
N LEU A 109 -18.12 5.91 -31.50
CA LEU A 109 -18.37 7.23 -30.92
C LEU A 109 -19.85 7.64 -30.99
N THR A 110 -20.61 7.13 -31.97
CA THR A 110 -22.06 7.40 -32.06
C THR A 110 -22.87 6.72 -30.96
N ASP A 111 -22.46 5.50 -30.56
CA ASP A 111 -23.07 4.80 -29.44
C ASP A 111 -22.70 5.48 -28.11
N ILE A 112 -21.45 5.96 -27.96
CA ILE A 112 -21.00 6.75 -26.78
C ILE A 112 -21.83 8.03 -26.62
N TYR A 113 -22.12 8.75 -27.70
CA TYR A 113 -22.99 9.93 -27.65
C TYR A 113 -24.40 9.58 -27.17
N SER A 114 -24.95 8.48 -27.69
CA SER A 114 -26.30 8.01 -27.33
C SER A 114 -26.36 7.61 -25.86
N LEU A 115 -25.31 6.97 -25.33
CA LEU A 115 -25.15 6.69 -23.90
C LEU A 115 -25.03 7.98 -23.07
N GLY A 116 -24.31 9.00 -23.55
CA GLY A 116 -24.28 10.33 -22.93
C GLY A 116 -25.67 10.97 -22.84
N ALA A 117 -26.48 10.82 -23.89
CA ALA A 117 -27.85 11.32 -23.90
C ALA A 117 -28.78 10.54 -22.94
N ILE A 118 -28.54 9.23 -22.78
CA ILE A 118 -29.22 8.42 -21.76
C ILE A 118 -28.80 8.86 -20.36
N LEU A 119 -27.49 9.03 -20.10
CA LEU A 119 -26.98 9.49 -18.80
C LEU A 119 -27.55 10.86 -18.44
N TYR A 120 -27.60 11.79 -19.38
CA TYR A 120 -28.24 13.10 -19.17
C TYR A 120 -29.69 12.95 -18.71
N ASN A 121 -30.45 12.04 -19.33
CA ASN A 121 -31.82 11.76 -18.95
C ASN A 121 -31.90 11.13 -17.56
N LEU A 122 -31.02 10.19 -17.22
CA LEU A 122 -30.96 9.61 -15.86
C LEU A 122 -30.66 10.68 -14.80
N LEU A 123 -29.76 11.62 -15.09
CA LEU A 123 -29.36 12.68 -14.17
C LEU A 123 -30.44 13.73 -14.01
N THR A 124 -31.10 14.16 -15.09
CA THR A 124 -32.02 15.31 -15.08
C THR A 124 -33.51 14.94 -15.08
N LEU A 125 -33.85 13.68 -15.40
CA LEU A 125 -35.19 13.21 -15.75
C LEU A 125 -35.81 13.89 -16.98
N GLU A 126 -35.02 14.60 -17.76
CA GLU A 126 -35.43 15.22 -19.02
C GLU A 126 -34.52 14.77 -20.17
N MET A 127 -35.06 14.68 -21.38
CA MET A 127 -34.23 14.44 -22.56
C MET A 127 -33.27 15.63 -22.79
N PRO A 128 -32.01 15.39 -23.19
CA PRO A 128 -31.06 16.47 -23.50
C PRO A 128 -31.54 17.34 -24.67
N PHE A 129 -32.24 16.72 -25.63
CA PHE A 129 -32.70 17.37 -26.85
C PHE A 129 -34.18 17.01 -27.12
N LYS A 130 -34.96 18.01 -27.56
CA LYS A 130 -36.39 17.83 -27.92
C LYS A 130 -36.56 17.84 -29.44
N ARG A 131 -35.99 16.83 -30.11
CA ARG A 131 -35.97 16.75 -31.58
C ARG A 131 -37.20 15.98 -32.07
N LYS A 132 -38.08 16.67 -32.81
CA LYS A 132 -39.34 16.09 -33.30
C LYS A 132 -39.24 15.51 -34.71
N ASP A 133 -38.50 16.17 -35.60
CA ASP A 133 -38.34 15.73 -36.98
C ASP A 133 -36.96 16.08 -37.55
N LEU A 134 -36.49 15.25 -38.48
CA LEU A 134 -35.17 15.38 -39.12
C LEU A 134 -35.02 16.69 -39.91
N LYS A 135 -36.12 17.19 -40.50
CA LYS A 135 -36.09 18.35 -41.39
C LYS A 135 -35.91 19.65 -40.60
N THR A 136 -36.58 19.79 -39.46
CA THR A 136 -36.38 20.91 -38.54
C THR A 136 -35.01 20.84 -37.89
N PHE A 137 -34.59 19.68 -37.39
CA PHE A 137 -33.27 19.51 -36.78
C PHE A 137 -32.13 19.93 -37.71
N ARG A 138 -32.12 19.47 -38.98
CA ARG A 138 -31.08 19.85 -39.95
C ARG A 138 -30.96 21.37 -40.15
N ARG A 139 -32.06 22.11 -40.03
CA ARG A 139 -32.09 23.58 -40.14
C ARG A 139 -31.63 24.28 -38.86
N THR A 140 -31.93 23.73 -37.68
CA THR A 140 -31.76 24.43 -36.40
C THR A 140 -30.63 23.89 -35.52
N HIS A 141 -29.96 22.79 -35.88
CA HIS A 141 -28.95 22.14 -35.02
C HIS A 141 -27.82 23.08 -34.55
N LYS A 142 -27.41 24.06 -35.36
CA LYS A 142 -26.37 25.04 -34.98
C LYS A 142 -26.78 25.98 -33.84
N LEU A 143 -28.08 26.05 -33.56
CA LEU A 143 -28.66 26.86 -32.48
C LEU A 143 -28.96 26.03 -31.23
N GLU A 144 -28.80 24.70 -31.29
CA GLU A 144 -29.05 23.80 -30.18
C GLU A 144 -27.93 23.95 -29.14
N LYS A 145 -28.25 24.55 -28.00
CA LYS A 145 -27.36 24.61 -26.83
C LYS A 145 -27.88 23.66 -25.78
N ILE A 146 -26.99 22.83 -25.25
CA ILE A 146 -27.27 21.97 -24.09
C ILE A 146 -26.87 22.71 -22.82
N LEU A 147 -27.74 22.68 -21.82
CA LEU A 147 -27.40 23.11 -20.46
C LEU A 147 -26.77 21.92 -19.74
N GLU A 148 -25.83 22.16 -18.84
CA GLU A 148 -25.23 21.07 -18.07
C GLU A 148 -26.27 20.42 -17.13
N PRO A 149 -26.19 19.09 -16.87
CA PRO A 149 -27.09 18.42 -15.94
C PRO A 149 -27.25 19.13 -14.59
N ILE A 150 -26.15 19.62 -14.00
CA ILE A 150 -26.16 20.33 -12.72
C ILE A 150 -26.99 21.62 -12.78
N GLU A 151 -26.86 22.38 -13.87
CA GLU A 151 -27.63 23.61 -14.07
C GLU A 151 -29.09 23.31 -14.38
N LYS A 152 -29.35 22.25 -15.14
CA LYS A 152 -30.68 21.86 -15.58
C LYS A 152 -31.53 21.32 -14.44
N ALA A 153 -30.94 20.57 -13.51
CA ALA A 153 -31.64 19.94 -12.40
C ALA A 153 -30.91 20.15 -11.05
N PRO A 154 -30.83 21.41 -10.56
CA PRO A 154 -30.05 21.76 -9.37
C PRO A 154 -30.58 21.12 -8.08
N LYS A 155 -31.84 20.67 -8.06
CA LYS A 155 -32.48 20.00 -6.91
C LYS A 155 -32.21 18.51 -6.81
N ARG A 156 -31.43 17.93 -7.73
CA ARG A 156 -31.14 16.49 -7.79
C ARG A 156 -29.76 16.12 -7.23
N ASP A 157 -29.02 17.09 -6.70
CA ASP A 157 -27.68 16.90 -6.11
C ASP A 157 -26.75 16.08 -7.02
N ILE A 158 -26.73 16.43 -8.31
CA ILE A 158 -25.94 15.72 -9.32
C ILE A 158 -24.45 15.92 -9.02
N PRO A 159 -23.67 14.84 -8.81
CA PRO A 159 -22.24 14.95 -8.59
C PRO A 159 -21.51 15.52 -9.81
N LYS A 160 -20.54 16.40 -9.57
CA LYS A 160 -19.74 17.06 -10.62
C LYS A 160 -19.05 16.08 -11.56
N SER A 161 -18.45 15.02 -11.03
CA SER A 161 -17.82 13.97 -11.83
C SER A 161 -18.80 13.30 -12.81
N LEU A 162 -20.03 12.99 -12.39
CA LEU A 162 -21.06 12.46 -13.31
C LEU A 162 -21.53 13.49 -14.34
N ASN A 163 -21.61 14.77 -13.97
CA ASN A 163 -21.87 15.86 -14.90
C ASN A 163 -20.80 15.91 -15.99
N ASP A 164 -19.53 15.89 -15.59
CA ASP A 164 -18.39 16.03 -16.49
C ASP A 164 -18.27 14.80 -17.41
N ILE A 165 -18.50 13.59 -16.89
CA ILE A 165 -18.61 12.35 -17.70
C ILE A 165 -19.74 12.48 -18.73
N CYS A 166 -20.93 12.93 -18.30
CA CYS A 166 -22.08 13.13 -19.18
C CYS A 166 -21.78 14.14 -20.29
N MET A 167 -21.19 15.27 -19.94
CA MET A 167 -20.85 16.34 -20.88
C MET A 167 -19.74 15.92 -21.84
N LYS A 168 -18.75 15.14 -21.38
CA LYS A 168 -17.69 14.57 -22.21
C LYS A 168 -18.24 13.57 -23.24
N CYS A 169 -19.24 12.75 -22.88
CA CYS A 169 -19.94 11.90 -23.84
C CYS A 169 -20.69 12.71 -24.92
N LEU A 170 -21.25 13.87 -24.55
CA LEU A 170 -22.03 14.74 -25.44
C LEU A 170 -21.20 15.78 -26.20
N ALA A 171 -19.90 15.84 -25.95
CA ALA A 171 -18.97 16.76 -26.59
C ALA A 171 -18.78 16.48 -28.09
N GLU A 172 -18.06 17.38 -28.75
CA GLU A 172 -17.57 17.14 -30.11
C GLU A 172 -16.69 15.89 -30.18
N GLU A 173 -16.66 15.25 -31.35
CA GLU A 173 -16.03 13.94 -31.57
C GLU A 173 -14.56 13.87 -31.12
N SER A 174 -13.80 14.98 -31.25
CA SER A 174 -12.40 15.09 -30.82
C SER A 174 -12.20 15.18 -29.31
N LEU A 175 -13.20 15.66 -28.57
CA LEU A 175 -13.17 15.85 -27.12
C LEU A 175 -13.90 14.74 -26.35
N ARG A 176 -14.64 13.88 -27.08
CA ARG A 176 -15.35 12.71 -26.53
C ARG A 176 -14.37 11.60 -26.15
N TYR A 177 -14.82 10.69 -25.28
CA TYR A 177 -14.18 9.38 -25.10
C TYR A 177 -13.98 8.68 -26.45
N GLN A 178 -12.73 8.28 -26.72
CA GLN A 178 -12.36 7.66 -27.99
C GLN A 178 -12.67 6.15 -28.02
N ASN A 179 -12.87 5.55 -26.86
CA ASN A 179 -13.27 4.17 -26.70
C ASN A 179 -14.22 4.01 -25.50
N MET A 180 -14.96 2.90 -25.46
CA MET A 180 -15.92 2.63 -24.39
C MET A 180 -15.25 2.30 -23.05
N GLN A 181 -14.02 1.79 -23.07
CA GLN A 181 -13.29 1.42 -21.87
C GLN A 181 -12.95 2.66 -21.03
N ASP A 182 -12.51 3.75 -21.67
CA ASP A 182 -12.23 5.02 -20.98
C ASP A 182 -13.47 5.56 -20.25
N LEU A 183 -14.68 5.42 -20.83
CA LEU A 183 -15.93 5.80 -20.18
C LEU A 183 -16.26 4.89 -18.99
N ILE A 184 -16.06 3.58 -19.16
CA ILE A 184 -16.27 2.59 -18.09
C ILE A 184 -15.32 2.86 -16.92
N ASP A 185 -14.07 3.20 -17.20
CA ASP A 185 -13.05 3.47 -16.19
C ASP A 185 -13.41 4.74 -15.40
N ASP A 186 -13.77 5.85 -16.06
CA ASP A 186 -14.22 7.07 -15.37
C ASP A 186 -15.51 6.84 -14.54
N LEU A 187 -16.45 6.01 -15.04
CA LEU A 187 -17.66 5.64 -14.28
C LEU A 187 -17.35 4.75 -13.07
N LYS A 188 -16.42 3.80 -13.20
CA LYS A 188 -15.97 2.96 -12.09
C LYS A 188 -15.28 3.80 -11.03
N ASP A 189 -14.40 4.71 -11.44
CA ASP A 189 -13.72 5.64 -10.55
C ASP A 189 -14.73 6.48 -9.76
N TYR A 190 -15.79 6.97 -10.40
CA TYR A 190 -16.89 7.64 -9.72
C TYR A 190 -17.63 6.72 -8.72
N ILE A 191 -18.02 5.50 -9.14
CA ILE A 191 -18.80 4.57 -8.30
C ILE A 191 -18.00 4.08 -7.08
N GLU A 192 -16.70 3.85 -7.27
CA GLU A 192 -15.75 3.48 -6.22
C GLU A 192 -15.39 4.68 -5.34
N GLY A 193 -15.73 5.90 -5.77
CA GLY A 193 -15.47 7.13 -5.05
C GLY A 193 -14.01 7.52 -5.03
N LYS A 194 -13.25 7.18 -6.07
CA LYS A 194 -11.84 7.56 -6.19
C LYS A 194 -11.68 9.09 -6.14
N PRO A 195 -10.56 9.57 -5.60
CA PRO A 195 -10.29 10.99 -5.51
C PRO A 195 -10.23 11.63 -6.90
N GLU A 196 -10.96 12.73 -7.08
CA GLU A 196 -10.76 13.59 -8.25
C GLU A 196 -9.43 14.33 -8.05
N TRP A 197 -8.49 14.12 -8.98
CA TRP A 197 -7.15 14.69 -8.89
C TRP A 197 -7.12 16.13 -9.40
N ILE A 198 -6.73 17.07 -8.54
CA ILE A 198 -6.59 18.48 -8.88
C ILE A 198 -5.12 18.79 -9.05
N LEU A 199 -4.72 19.21 -10.26
CA LEU A 199 -3.35 19.66 -10.52
C LEU A 199 -3.05 20.86 -9.63
N THR A 200 -2.12 20.66 -8.69
CA THR A 200 -1.79 21.64 -7.65
C THR A 200 -0.54 22.42 -8.01
N ALA A 201 0.47 21.74 -8.58
CA ALA A 201 1.64 22.40 -9.12
C ALA A 201 2.31 21.57 -10.21
N ASN A 202 3.12 22.28 -11.00
CA ASN A 202 4.13 21.72 -11.87
C ASN A 202 5.47 22.23 -11.35
N LEU A 203 6.30 21.35 -10.79
CA LEU A 203 7.54 21.73 -10.11
C LEU A 203 8.73 21.59 -11.05
N ASP A 204 9.67 22.51 -10.95
CA ASP A 204 10.96 22.42 -11.62
C ASP A 204 12.08 22.18 -10.59
N LEU A 205 13.00 21.27 -10.92
CA LEU A 205 14.17 20.99 -10.09
C LEU A 205 15.14 22.18 -10.06
N GLU A 206 15.20 22.97 -11.14
CA GLU A 206 16.10 24.13 -11.23
C GLU A 206 15.54 25.37 -10.52
N ASN A 207 14.23 25.40 -10.28
CA ASN A 207 13.57 26.52 -9.64
C ASN A 207 13.60 26.40 -8.11
N ILE A 208 14.47 27.19 -7.46
CA ILE A 208 14.63 27.22 -6.00
C ILE A 208 13.31 27.55 -5.29
N ASP A 209 12.41 28.34 -5.92
CA ASP A 209 11.15 28.73 -5.31
C ASP A 209 10.15 27.59 -5.15
N ASP A 210 10.36 26.46 -5.81
CA ASP A 210 9.50 25.27 -5.66
C ASP A 210 9.85 24.44 -4.41
N TRP A 211 11.03 24.66 -3.84
CA TRP A 211 11.60 23.84 -2.77
C TRP A 211 11.71 24.61 -1.46
N GLN A 212 11.31 23.96 -0.37
CA GLN A 212 11.42 24.51 0.99
C GLN A 212 12.74 24.11 1.66
N PHE A 213 13.35 23.03 1.21
CA PHE A 213 14.57 22.45 1.76
C PHE A 213 15.36 21.80 0.64
N GLN A 214 16.67 22.05 0.64
CA GLN A 214 17.60 21.44 -0.30
C GLN A 214 18.97 21.32 0.39
N GLU A 215 19.25 20.16 0.97
CA GLU A 215 20.52 19.91 1.66
C GLU A 215 21.00 18.48 1.44
N ASN A 216 22.29 18.28 1.68
CA ASN A 216 22.88 16.94 1.70
C ASN A 216 22.61 16.29 3.06
N ILE A 217 21.94 15.15 3.04
CA ILE A 217 21.65 14.34 4.23
C ILE A 217 22.34 12.99 4.14
N LEU A 218 22.62 12.41 5.29
CA LEU A 218 23.18 11.07 5.39
C LEU A 218 22.05 10.07 5.60
N LEU A 219 21.84 9.17 4.64
CA LEU A 219 20.98 8.00 4.82
C LEU A 219 21.83 6.84 5.30
N ALA A 220 21.68 6.44 6.56
CA ALA A 220 22.50 5.41 7.19
C ALA A 220 21.63 4.31 7.80
N GLU A 221 21.77 3.07 7.33
CA GLU A 221 20.95 1.94 7.82
C GLU A 221 21.60 1.21 9.00
N ASN A 222 20.77 0.66 9.91
CA ASN A 222 21.20 -0.30 10.95
C ASN A 222 22.35 0.20 11.86
N ILE A 223 22.39 1.51 12.15
CA ILE A 223 23.49 2.16 12.89
C ILE A 223 23.73 1.49 14.27
N ALA A 224 22.68 1.15 15.01
CA ALA A 224 22.80 0.64 16.38
C ALA A 224 23.36 -0.78 16.47
N ILE A 225 23.30 -1.56 15.37
CA ILE A 225 23.82 -2.93 15.33
C ILE A 225 25.14 -3.05 14.57
N SER A 226 25.57 -2.01 13.86
CA SER A 226 26.80 -2.04 13.07
C SER A 226 28.00 -1.48 13.81
N LYS A 227 29.14 -2.18 13.77
CA LYS A 227 30.42 -1.69 14.32
C LYS A 227 31.12 -0.69 13.41
N LYS A 228 30.76 -0.67 12.13
CA LYS A 228 31.27 0.26 11.11
C LYS A 228 30.10 0.90 10.35
N VAL A 229 30.25 2.17 9.96
CA VAL A 229 29.27 2.88 9.13
C VAL A 229 29.52 2.53 7.66
N ASP A 230 29.49 1.25 7.32
CA ASP A 230 29.77 0.77 5.96
C ASP A 230 28.57 1.01 5.01
N PHE A 231 27.40 1.40 5.55
CA PHE A 231 26.13 1.47 4.84
C PHE A 231 25.44 2.83 5.04
N ALA A 232 26.21 3.90 4.88
CA ALA A 232 25.68 5.26 4.83
C ALA A 232 26.01 5.92 3.49
N HIS A 233 25.01 6.52 2.85
CA HIS A 233 25.17 7.20 1.57
C HIS A 233 24.71 8.65 1.73
N TRP A 234 25.51 9.57 1.20
CA TRP A 234 25.15 10.97 1.12
C TRP A 234 24.20 11.17 -0.05
N VAL A 235 23.04 11.78 0.20
CA VAL A 235 22.06 12.13 -0.83
C VAL A 235 21.74 13.61 -0.72
N THR A 236 21.47 14.26 -1.84
CA THR A 236 20.83 15.57 -1.83
C THR A 236 19.33 15.36 -1.70
N LEU A 237 18.73 15.86 -0.60
CA LEU A 237 17.28 15.82 -0.37
C LEU A 237 16.68 17.18 -0.70
N MET A 238 15.65 17.17 -1.56
CA MET A 238 14.82 18.32 -1.88
C MET A 238 13.40 18.09 -1.35
N VAL A 239 12.89 18.96 -0.48
CA VAL A 239 11.50 18.87 0.04
C VAL A 239 10.67 20.02 -0.52
N SER A 240 9.51 19.69 -1.07
CA SER A 240 8.62 20.66 -1.69
C SER A 240 8.03 21.64 -0.67
N LYS A 241 7.67 22.86 -1.11
CA LYS A 241 6.88 23.81 -0.31
C LYS A 241 5.42 23.37 -0.13
N LEU A 242 4.94 22.48 -0.99
CA LEU A 242 3.57 21.97 -0.95
C LEU A 242 3.39 20.94 0.15
N SER A 243 2.24 21.02 0.83
CA SER A 243 1.80 20.01 1.77
C SER A 243 0.47 19.40 1.30
N PHE A 244 0.30 18.10 1.46
CA PHE A 244 -0.96 17.38 1.20
C PHE A 244 -1.58 16.88 2.52
N SER A 245 -2.89 16.71 2.58
CA SER A 245 -3.58 16.20 3.77
C SER A 245 -3.57 14.67 3.83
N THR A 246 -4.21 14.03 2.86
CA THR A 246 -4.44 12.58 2.83
C THR A 246 -3.99 11.99 1.50
N ASN A 247 -4.44 12.59 0.40
CA ASN A 247 -4.26 12.07 -0.96
C ASN A 247 -3.26 12.91 -1.76
N ILE A 248 -2.30 12.24 -2.39
CA ILE A 248 -1.33 12.86 -3.30
C ILE A 248 -1.06 11.94 -4.48
N LYS A 249 -0.95 12.53 -5.67
CA LYS A 249 -0.48 11.88 -6.88
C LYS A 249 0.68 12.68 -7.46
N ILE A 250 1.77 11.99 -7.79
CA ILE A 250 2.94 12.56 -8.44
C ILE A 250 3.07 11.89 -9.80
N GLU A 251 3.10 12.68 -10.86
CA GLU A 251 3.38 12.24 -12.23
C GLU A 251 4.68 12.88 -12.68
N ALA A 252 5.59 12.10 -13.26
CA ALA A 252 6.86 12.61 -13.77
C ALA A 252 7.42 11.70 -14.86
N ASP A 253 8.02 12.31 -15.88
CA ASP A 253 8.78 11.58 -16.88
C ASP A 253 10.24 11.49 -16.44
N ILE A 254 10.67 10.29 -16.07
CA ILE A 254 12.00 10.04 -15.52
C ILE A 254 12.90 9.38 -16.55
N SER A 255 14.16 9.81 -16.60
CA SER A 255 15.22 9.11 -17.33
C SER A 255 16.47 9.01 -16.46
N LEU A 256 17.12 7.86 -16.52
CA LEU A 256 18.29 7.57 -15.69
C LEU A 256 19.51 7.28 -16.59
N GLY A 257 20.67 7.74 -16.17
CA GLY A 257 21.95 7.52 -16.81
C GLY A 257 22.47 6.09 -16.65
N LYS A 258 23.52 5.74 -17.38
CA LYS A 258 24.13 4.39 -17.34
C LYS A 258 24.70 4.00 -15.98
N PHE A 259 25.04 4.96 -15.13
CA PHE A 259 25.70 4.75 -13.84
C PHE A 259 24.98 5.48 -12.70
N SER A 260 23.65 5.61 -12.81
CA SER A 260 22.84 6.25 -11.77
C SER A 260 22.84 5.39 -10.50
N LYS A 261 23.50 5.91 -9.47
CA LYS A 261 23.69 5.29 -8.14
C LYS A 261 22.44 5.34 -7.27
N GLY A 262 21.55 6.29 -7.50
CA GLY A 262 20.30 6.33 -6.76
C GLY A 262 19.48 7.60 -6.97
N PHE A 263 18.20 7.42 -7.25
CA PHE A 263 17.22 8.47 -7.41
C PHE A 263 15.89 8.01 -6.80
N GLY A 264 15.17 8.86 -6.08
CA GLY A 264 13.93 8.44 -5.45
C GLY A 264 13.00 9.55 -4.96
N PHE A 265 11.77 9.15 -4.67
CA PHE A 265 10.71 9.98 -4.12
C PHE A 265 10.43 9.59 -2.67
N PHE A 266 10.20 10.59 -1.84
CA PHE A 266 9.88 10.45 -0.43
C PHE A 266 8.50 11.06 -0.17
N LEU A 267 7.59 10.30 0.44
CA LEU A 267 6.26 10.76 0.82
C LEU A 267 6.12 10.75 2.34
N ASN A 268 5.27 11.66 2.84
CA ASN A 268 4.99 11.81 4.26
C ASN A 268 6.23 12.20 5.09
N ILE A 269 7.05 13.11 4.55
CA ILE A 269 8.21 13.66 5.26
C ILE A 269 7.72 14.52 6.41
N LEU A 270 8.28 14.31 7.60
CA LEU A 270 7.94 15.07 8.81
C LEU A 270 8.83 16.31 8.92
N LYS A 271 8.22 17.46 9.25
CA LYS A 271 8.92 18.71 9.49
C LYS A 271 9.11 18.90 11.00
N ASN A 272 10.36 18.95 11.47
CA ASN A 272 10.69 19.18 12.87
C ASN A 272 11.48 20.47 13.04
N GLN A 273 10.86 21.52 13.59
CA GLN A 273 11.43 22.87 13.75
C GLN A 273 12.07 23.41 12.46
N ASN A 274 13.35 23.12 12.23
CA ASN A 274 14.16 23.56 11.09
C ASN A 274 14.71 22.41 10.22
N SER A 275 14.44 21.14 10.54
CA SER A 275 14.91 19.99 9.78
C SER A 275 13.76 19.11 9.31
N PHE A 276 14.04 18.29 8.30
CA PHE A 276 13.12 17.29 7.79
C PHE A 276 13.60 15.90 8.18
N MET A 277 12.70 15.10 8.74
CA MET A 277 12.96 13.70 9.08
C MET A 277 12.42 12.82 7.96
N VAL A 278 13.31 12.04 7.34
CA VAL A 278 12.98 11.10 6.25
C VAL A 278 12.95 9.64 6.72
N ASP A 279 13.23 9.41 7.99
CA ASP A 279 13.23 8.06 8.59
C ASP A 279 11.81 7.50 8.74
N GLU A 280 10.79 8.36 8.75
CA GLU A 280 9.38 8.00 8.77
C GLU A 280 8.76 8.37 7.42
N GLY A 281 7.95 7.47 6.84
CA GLY A 281 7.26 7.73 5.57
C GLY A 281 7.47 6.64 4.52
N TYR A 282 7.13 6.93 3.27
CA TYR A 282 7.41 6.04 2.13
C TYR A 282 8.60 6.56 1.34
N LYS A 283 9.50 5.66 0.96
CA LYS A 283 10.65 5.93 0.08
C LYS A 283 10.57 4.99 -1.11
N PHE A 284 10.42 5.56 -2.30
CA PHE A 284 10.56 4.89 -3.57
C PHE A 284 11.95 5.21 -4.12
N TRP A 285 12.79 4.20 -4.36
CA TRP A 285 14.19 4.37 -4.75
C TRP A 285 14.52 3.52 -5.98
N LEU A 286 15.17 4.13 -6.96
CA LEU A 286 15.62 3.50 -8.20
C LEU A 286 17.14 3.52 -8.25
N ASN A 287 17.74 2.34 -8.40
CA ASN A 287 19.18 2.16 -8.54
C ASN A 287 19.49 1.30 -9.78
N LEU A 288 20.09 1.91 -10.80
CA LEU A 288 20.46 1.19 -12.03
C LEU A 288 21.80 0.47 -11.93
N ASP A 289 22.74 0.98 -11.12
CA ASP A 289 24.05 0.35 -10.92
C ASP A 289 23.90 -1.02 -10.24
N LYS A 290 23.08 -1.08 -9.19
CA LYS A 290 22.75 -2.33 -8.47
C LYS A 290 21.61 -3.12 -9.13
N LYS A 291 20.92 -2.56 -10.12
CA LYS A 291 19.69 -3.10 -10.73
C LYS A 291 18.60 -3.42 -9.70
N GLU A 292 18.46 -2.57 -8.71
CA GLU A 292 17.47 -2.71 -7.62
C GLU A 292 16.51 -1.52 -7.65
N SER A 293 15.21 -1.79 -7.63
CA SER A 293 14.16 -0.79 -7.41
C SER A 293 13.46 -1.13 -6.11
N GLU A 294 13.63 -0.27 -5.12
CA GLU A 294 13.25 -0.53 -3.73
C GLU A 294 12.13 0.41 -3.31
N ILE A 295 11.07 -0.16 -2.71
CA ILE A 295 10.07 0.63 -1.99
C ILE A 295 10.18 0.25 -0.54
N SER A 296 10.46 1.25 0.28
CA SER A 296 10.55 1.09 1.71
C SER A 296 9.56 1.99 2.43
N ARG A 297 9.16 1.56 3.61
CA ARG A 297 8.40 2.38 4.56
C ARG A 297 9.13 2.44 5.87
N SER A 298 9.45 3.65 6.32
CA SER A 298 10.31 3.90 7.48
C SER A 298 11.51 2.94 7.53
N ASN A 299 12.22 2.84 6.40
CA ASN A 299 13.38 1.98 6.18
C ASN A 299 13.14 0.46 6.19
N VAL A 300 11.88 0.02 6.13
CA VAL A 300 11.51 -1.39 5.92
C VAL A 300 11.26 -1.62 4.46
N LEU A 301 12.02 -2.52 3.83
CA LEU A 301 11.81 -2.89 2.44
C LEU A 301 10.47 -3.65 2.30
N ILE A 302 9.50 -3.04 1.61
CA ILE A 302 8.20 -3.65 1.29
C ILE A 302 8.23 -4.26 -0.11
N PHE A 303 8.98 -3.66 -1.03
CA PHE A 303 9.12 -4.14 -2.40
C PHE A 303 10.56 -4.02 -2.85
N ASN A 304 11.03 -5.03 -3.57
CA ASN A 304 12.29 -5.01 -4.29
C ASN A 304 12.13 -5.80 -5.57
N ASP A 305 12.29 -5.14 -6.70
CA ASP A 305 12.28 -5.78 -8.01
C ASP A 305 13.24 -5.06 -8.95
N ASN A 306 13.70 -5.75 -9.98
CA ASN A 306 14.47 -5.14 -11.05
C ASN A 306 13.53 -4.72 -12.18
N LEU A 307 13.20 -3.43 -12.23
CA LEU A 307 12.31 -2.87 -13.25
C LEU A 307 12.87 -2.88 -14.68
N ASN A 308 14.09 -3.42 -14.90
CA ASN A 308 14.73 -3.56 -16.22
C ASN A 308 14.73 -2.26 -17.04
N LEU A 309 14.92 -1.12 -16.36
CA LEU A 309 14.96 0.19 -16.99
C LEU A 309 16.16 0.29 -17.94
N LYS A 310 15.93 0.84 -19.15
CA LYS A 310 17.00 1.10 -20.11
C LYS A 310 17.59 2.49 -19.86
N PRO A 311 18.92 2.62 -19.87
CA PRO A 311 19.57 3.91 -19.63
C PRO A 311 19.23 4.89 -20.75
N LYS A 312 19.01 6.17 -20.39
CA LYS A 312 18.62 7.27 -21.29
C LYS A 312 17.29 7.05 -22.02
N THR A 313 16.43 6.15 -21.55
CA THR A 313 15.04 6.04 -21.98
C THR A 313 14.16 6.79 -20.99
N PHE A 314 13.14 7.49 -21.48
CA PHE A 314 12.15 8.15 -20.63
C PHE A 314 11.04 7.15 -20.30
N TYR A 315 10.65 7.14 -19.03
CA TYR A 315 9.55 6.34 -18.50
C TYR A 315 8.58 7.25 -17.77
N HIS A 316 7.29 7.03 -17.97
CA HIS A 316 6.25 7.79 -17.30
C HIS A 316 5.95 7.17 -15.93
N LEU A 317 6.39 7.80 -14.85
CA LEU A 317 6.19 7.34 -13.49
C LEU A 317 4.97 8.04 -12.87
N VAL A 318 4.11 7.24 -12.24
CA VAL A 318 2.97 7.75 -11.46
C VAL A 318 2.99 7.10 -10.08
N ILE A 319 3.05 7.93 -9.03
CA ILE A 319 2.95 7.49 -7.64
C ILE A 319 1.64 8.05 -7.07
N GLU A 320 0.74 7.17 -6.62
CA GLU A 320 -0.54 7.53 -6.05
C GLU A 320 -0.63 7.05 -4.60
N LYS A 321 -0.80 7.99 -3.67
CA LYS A 321 -1.21 7.70 -2.29
C LYS A 321 -2.66 8.14 -2.11
N VAL A 322 -3.53 7.18 -1.85
CA VAL A 322 -4.95 7.42 -1.54
C VAL A 322 -5.26 6.79 -0.19
N ASP A 323 -5.62 7.61 0.79
CA ASP A 323 -5.79 7.22 2.19
C ASP A 323 -4.55 6.43 2.68
N ASP A 324 -4.72 5.16 3.03
CA ASP A 324 -3.65 4.26 3.48
C ASP A 324 -3.08 3.35 2.36
N LYS A 325 -3.52 3.53 1.12
CA LYS A 325 -3.05 2.75 -0.04
C LYS A 325 -2.00 3.53 -0.82
N LEU A 326 -0.85 2.90 -1.07
CA LEU A 326 0.19 3.38 -1.98
C LEU A 326 0.20 2.50 -3.24
N SER A 327 0.10 3.14 -4.40
CA SER A 327 0.21 2.50 -5.72
C SER A 327 1.30 3.19 -6.54
N VAL A 328 2.10 2.41 -7.26
CA VAL A 328 3.13 2.92 -8.17
C VAL A 328 2.94 2.30 -9.55
N TYR A 329 2.89 3.15 -10.57
CA TYR A 329 2.74 2.78 -11.97
C TYR A 329 3.93 3.29 -12.78
N LEU A 330 4.34 2.52 -13.77
CA LEU A 330 5.33 2.92 -14.76
C LEU A 330 4.79 2.57 -16.14
N ASP A 331 4.76 3.56 -17.04
CA ASP A 331 4.14 3.45 -18.38
C ASP A 331 2.73 2.83 -18.31
N LYS A 332 1.93 3.30 -17.34
CA LYS A 332 0.56 2.82 -17.04
C LYS A 332 0.46 1.39 -16.49
N LYS A 333 1.57 0.67 -16.32
CA LYS A 333 1.59 -0.66 -15.71
C LYS A 333 1.74 -0.53 -14.18
N LEU A 334 0.82 -1.13 -13.42
CA LEU A 334 0.95 -1.22 -11.97
C LEU A 334 2.16 -2.08 -11.60
N ILE A 335 3.15 -1.48 -10.95
CA ILE A 335 4.34 -2.18 -10.42
C ILE A 335 4.06 -2.66 -9.00
N PHE A 336 3.48 -1.78 -8.19
CA PHE A 336 3.35 -2.00 -6.77
C PHE A 336 2.04 -1.41 -6.25
N SER A 337 1.37 -2.14 -5.37
CA SER A 337 0.21 -1.65 -4.62
C SER A 337 0.23 -2.27 -3.23
N HIS A 338 0.17 -1.43 -2.20
CA HIS A 338 0.15 -1.88 -0.81
C HIS A 338 -0.82 -1.05 0.03
N ILE A 339 -1.65 -1.73 0.80
CA ILE A 339 -2.57 -1.11 1.76
C ILE A 339 -1.95 -1.23 3.14
N ASN A 340 -1.91 -0.12 3.84
CA ASN A 340 -1.41 -0.02 5.18
C ASN A 340 -2.58 0.13 6.18
N HIS A 341 -2.32 -0.19 7.44
CA HIS A 341 -3.31 -0.11 8.54
C HIS A 341 -2.88 0.86 9.66
N LEU A 342 -1.62 1.29 9.66
CA LEU A 342 -1.09 2.23 10.64
C LEU A 342 -0.97 3.63 10.03
N PRO A 343 -1.46 4.68 10.71
CA PRO A 343 -1.41 6.03 10.18
C PRO A 343 0.06 6.45 10.06
N ILE A 344 0.38 7.19 9.00
CA ILE A 344 1.71 7.75 8.78
C ILE A 344 1.62 9.26 8.98
N ARG A 345 2.57 9.81 9.74
CA ARG A 345 2.67 11.25 9.98
C ARG A 345 3.39 11.94 8.83
N GLY A 346 3.24 13.25 8.74
CA GLY A 346 3.97 14.06 7.77
C GLY A 346 3.17 14.27 6.51
N ASN A 347 3.27 15.48 5.98
CA ASN A 347 2.38 16.01 4.93
C ASN A 347 3.17 16.51 3.73
N TYR A 348 4.49 16.39 3.77
CA TYR A 348 5.37 16.85 2.73
C TYR A 348 5.83 15.68 1.89
N PHE A 349 6.16 15.97 0.65
CA PHE A 349 6.90 15.04 -0.20
C PHE A 349 8.19 15.70 -0.65
N GLY A 350 9.14 14.86 -1.02
CA GLY A 350 10.44 15.27 -1.48
C GLY A 350 11.02 14.28 -2.47
N LEU A 351 12.17 14.64 -2.96
CA LEU A 351 12.95 13.92 -3.93
C LEU A 351 14.38 13.86 -3.42
N ALA A 352 15.04 12.71 -3.58
CA ALA A 352 16.45 12.62 -3.22
C ALA A 352 17.25 11.83 -4.26
N TYR A 353 18.51 12.20 -4.40
CA TYR A 353 19.42 11.58 -5.37
C TYR A 353 20.86 11.54 -4.84
N GLU A 354 21.60 10.51 -5.26
CA GLU A 354 23.03 10.34 -4.96
C GLU A 354 23.95 10.99 -6.01
N ASP A 355 23.48 11.09 -7.26
CA ASP A 355 24.22 11.69 -8.36
C ASP A 355 23.30 12.50 -9.27
N THR A 356 23.90 13.31 -10.14
CA THR A 356 23.17 14.14 -11.11
C THR A 356 22.95 13.41 -12.44
N SER A 357 23.09 12.09 -12.50
CA SER A 357 22.96 11.30 -13.73
C SER A 357 21.52 10.87 -14.00
N PHE A 358 20.58 11.77 -13.76
CA PHE A 358 19.15 11.56 -14.04
C PHE A 358 18.56 12.81 -14.71
N SER A 359 17.36 12.66 -15.27
CA SER A 359 16.60 13.77 -15.83
C SER A 359 15.13 13.56 -15.54
N ILE A 360 14.46 14.61 -15.09
CA ILE A 360 13.02 14.61 -14.85
C ILE A 360 12.39 15.69 -15.71
N LYS A 361 11.25 15.38 -16.31
CA LYS A 361 10.41 16.32 -17.02
C LYS A 361 8.97 16.21 -16.50
N ASP A 362 8.25 17.32 -16.60
CA ASP A 362 6.82 17.40 -16.30
C ASP A 362 6.45 16.85 -14.92
N LEU A 363 7.19 17.26 -13.87
CA LEU A 363 6.91 16.87 -12.49
C LEU A 363 5.61 17.54 -12.00
N LYS A 364 4.49 16.86 -12.20
CA LYS A 364 3.16 17.32 -11.84
C LYS A 364 2.72 16.70 -10.52
N VAL A 365 2.19 17.56 -9.66
CA VAL A 365 1.70 17.17 -8.34
C VAL A 365 0.22 17.46 -8.30
N TYR A 366 -0.55 16.42 -8.01
CA TYR A 366 -1.98 16.50 -7.85
C TYR A 366 -2.33 16.21 -6.40
N THR A 367 -3.26 16.99 -5.86
CA THR A 367 -3.86 16.74 -4.56
C THR A 367 -5.34 16.46 -4.76
N SER A 368 -5.94 15.75 -3.82
CA SER A 368 -7.39 15.58 -3.80
C SER A 368 -7.93 15.91 -2.43
N THR A 369 -8.96 16.75 -2.40
CA THR A 369 -9.57 17.22 -1.16
C THR A 369 -10.53 16.19 -0.56
N TYR A 370 -11.23 15.39 -1.36
CA TYR A 370 -12.23 14.43 -0.87
C TYR A 370 -12.42 13.25 -1.84
N ASN A 371 -12.51 12.03 -1.32
CA ASN A 371 -13.18 10.92 -2.01
C ASN A 371 -14.67 11.29 -2.13
N VAL A 372 -15.35 10.91 -3.22
CA VAL A 372 -16.82 11.14 -3.39
C VAL A 372 -17.62 10.52 -2.23
N MET A 373 -17.06 9.47 -1.61
CA MET A 373 -17.45 8.97 -0.29
C MET A 373 -16.33 9.30 0.71
N VAL A 374 -16.54 10.30 1.57
CA VAL A 374 -15.59 10.63 2.63
C VAL A 374 -15.59 9.50 3.66
N ASN A 375 -14.46 8.81 3.82
CA ASN A 375 -14.26 7.91 4.95
C ASN A 375 -14.53 8.72 6.23
N CYS A 376 -15.37 8.21 7.13
CA CYS A 376 -15.73 8.92 8.37
C CYS A 376 -14.48 9.35 9.19
N LEU A 377 -13.36 8.62 9.06
CA LEU A 377 -12.09 8.92 9.73
C LEU A 377 -11.31 10.06 9.06
N ALA A 378 -11.55 10.38 7.79
CA ALA A 378 -10.71 11.28 6.98
C ALA A 378 -10.61 12.70 7.55
N ILE A 379 -11.69 13.21 8.15
CA ILE A 379 -11.68 14.53 8.80
C ILE A 379 -10.75 14.53 10.01
N ALA A 380 -10.86 13.49 10.85
CA ALA A 380 -10.02 13.34 12.04
C ALA A 380 -8.55 13.09 11.64
N ASP A 381 -8.30 12.25 10.63
CA ASP A 381 -6.97 11.98 10.07
C ASP A 381 -6.32 13.26 9.53
N ALA A 382 -7.08 14.17 8.90
CA ALA A 382 -6.56 15.45 8.41
C ALA A 382 -6.09 16.37 9.55
N PHE A 383 -6.78 16.38 10.70
CA PHE A 383 -6.32 17.09 11.89
C PHE A 383 -5.08 16.42 12.50
N PHE A 384 -5.06 15.09 12.57
CA PHE A 384 -3.91 14.33 13.04
C PHE A 384 -2.65 14.61 12.20
N ALA A 385 -2.79 14.61 10.87
CA ALA A 385 -1.73 14.90 9.92
C ALA A 385 -1.15 16.32 10.10
N LYS A 386 -1.99 17.30 10.44
CA LYS A 386 -1.57 18.68 10.79
C LYS A 386 -1.04 18.83 12.21
N GLU A 387 -0.92 17.73 12.94
CA GLU A 387 -0.50 17.67 14.34
C GLU A 387 -1.43 18.40 15.33
N ASP A 388 -2.68 18.66 14.94
CA ASP A 388 -3.75 19.15 15.83
C ASP A 388 -4.46 17.97 16.51
N TYR A 389 -3.77 17.38 17.49
CA TYR A 389 -4.23 16.17 18.15
C TYR A 389 -5.49 16.40 19.01
N ASP A 390 -5.70 17.62 19.54
CA ASP A 390 -6.85 17.92 20.38
C ASP A 390 -8.16 17.90 19.58
N THR A 391 -8.15 18.47 18.38
CA THR A 391 -9.30 18.40 17.47
C THR A 391 -9.46 17.00 16.91
N ALA A 392 -8.36 16.34 16.53
CA ALA A 392 -8.39 14.96 16.02
C ALA A 392 -9.04 13.99 17.02
N ILE A 393 -8.65 14.02 18.30
CA ILE A 393 -9.20 13.17 19.35
C ILE A 393 -10.72 13.34 19.46
N LYS A 394 -11.20 14.59 19.50
CA LYS A 394 -12.65 14.88 19.60
C LYS A 394 -13.43 14.33 18.42
N GLU A 395 -12.89 14.44 17.20
CA GLU A 395 -13.55 13.89 16.01
C GLU A 395 -13.53 12.36 16.01
N TYR A 396 -12.43 11.71 16.40
CA TYR A 396 -12.42 10.25 16.55
C TYR A 396 -13.39 9.77 17.64
N GLU A 397 -13.48 10.45 18.78
CA GLU A 397 -14.42 10.11 19.85
C GLU A 397 -15.88 10.18 19.38
N LYS A 398 -16.23 11.18 18.56
CA LYS A 398 -17.56 11.25 17.92
C LYS A 398 -17.82 10.05 17.03
N ILE A 399 -16.83 9.60 16.25
CA ILE A 399 -16.94 8.44 15.37
C ILE A 399 -17.12 7.17 16.19
N THR A 400 -16.33 6.98 17.25
CA THR A 400 -16.47 5.86 18.19
C THR A 400 -17.86 5.81 18.81
N PHE A 401 -18.40 6.95 19.26
CA PHE A 401 -19.77 7.03 19.80
C PHE A 401 -20.83 6.72 18.73
N SER A 402 -20.63 7.18 17.49
CA SER A 402 -21.60 7.01 16.40
C SER A 402 -21.63 5.57 15.86
N PHE A 403 -20.51 4.86 15.92
CA PHE A 403 -20.36 3.52 15.36
C PHE A 403 -19.79 2.50 16.37
N PRO A 404 -20.50 2.20 17.48
CA PRO A 404 -20.01 1.24 18.46
C PRO A 404 -19.81 -0.15 17.83
N SER A 405 -18.67 -0.80 18.11
CA SER A 405 -18.35 -2.16 17.67
C SER A 405 -18.30 -2.39 16.16
N ARG A 406 -18.41 -1.33 15.34
CA ARG A 406 -18.15 -1.35 13.90
C ARG A 406 -16.65 -1.18 13.65
N LYS A 407 -16.19 -1.59 12.46
CA LYS A 407 -14.79 -1.46 12.06
C LYS A 407 -14.28 -0.03 12.24
N GLU A 408 -15.07 0.94 11.79
CA GLU A 408 -14.75 2.37 11.82
C GLU A 408 -14.64 2.91 13.24
N GLY A 409 -15.53 2.49 14.13
CA GLY A 409 -15.50 2.90 15.54
C GLY A 409 -14.34 2.27 16.31
N LEU A 410 -14.02 1.00 16.04
CA LEU A 410 -12.85 0.31 16.62
C LEU A 410 -11.54 0.92 16.12
N GLU A 411 -11.47 1.27 14.84
CA GLU A 411 -10.32 1.96 14.26
C GLU A 411 -10.17 3.38 14.84
N ALA A 412 -11.27 4.09 15.05
CA ALA A 412 -11.28 5.38 15.75
C ALA A 412 -10.73 5.26 17.18
N ILE A 413 -11.12 4.23 17.97
CA ILE A 413 -10.55 3.99 19.32
C ILE A 413 -9.03 3.86 19.25
N PHE A 414 -8.52 3.05 18.32
CA PHE A 414 -7.09 2.90 18.13
C PHE A 414 -6.42 4.25 17.77
N ARG A 415 -7.02 5.04 16.86
CA ARG A 415 -6.54 6.36 16.47
C ARG A 415 -6.57 7.38 17.63
N VAL A 416 -7.54 7.32 18.55
CA VAL A 416 -7.55 8.12 19.79
C VAL A 416 -6.35 7.78 20.66
N GLY A 417 -6.05 6.49 20.85
CA GLY A 417 -4.87 6.04 21.60
C GLY A 417 -3.57 6.56 20.99
N ILE A 418 -3.41 6.45 19.67
CA ILE A 418 -2.25 6.99 18.94
C ILE A 418 -2.18 8.52 19.07
N SER A 419 -3.28 9.24 18.93
CA SER A 419 -3.32 10.70 19.06
C SER A 419 -2.88 11.18 20.44
N ASN A 420 -3.30 10.48 21.51
CA ASN A 420 -2.85 10.76 22.87
C ASN A 420 -1.37 10.42 23.07
N LEU A 421 -0.90 9.31 22.52
CA LEU A 421 0.53 8.95 22.50
C LEU A 421 1.36 10.06 21.85
N GLU A 422 0.95 10.55 20.67
CA GLU A 422 1.66 11.63 19.97
C GLU A 422 1.67 12.93 20.74
N LYS A 423 0.53 13.28 21.32
CA LYS A 423 0.42 14.44 22.18
C LYS A 423 1.39 14.33 23.37
N ALA A 424 1.53 13.15 23.96
CA ALA A 424 2.45 12.92 25.07
C ALA A 424 3.92 13.17 24.69
N LYS A 425 4.34 12.86 23.46
CA LYS A 425 5.72 13.07 22.98
C LYS A 425 6.14 14.54 22.98
N LYS A 426 5.18 15.46 22.79
CA LYS A 426 5.43 16.91 22.75
C LYS A 426 5.39 17.59 24.12
N LEU A 427 4.93 16.90 25.17
CA LEU A 427 4.67 17.49 26.48
C LEU A 427 5.80 17.22 27.49
N LYS A 428 5.87 18.06 28.54
CA LYS A 428 6.81 17.92 29.67
C LYS A 428 6.42 16.76 30.59
N SER A 429 7.38 16.24 31.37
CA SER A 429 7.32 14.98 32.13
C SER A 429 5.99 14.68 32.85
N ASN A 430 5.43 15.62 33.63
CA ASN A 430 4.22 15.36 34.42
C ASN A 430 2.96 15.22 33.56
N GLN A 431 2.82 16.01 32.50
CA GLN A 431 1.69 15.88 31.58
C GLN A 431 1.88 14.72 30.61
N ARG A 432 3.14 14.43 30.22
CA ARG A 432 3.50 13.30 29.38
C ARG A 432 2.99 11.98 29.96
N GLN A 433 3.27 11.71 31.24
CA GLN A 433 2.83 10.46 31.87
C GLN A 433 1.30 10.30 31.82
N LYS A 434 0.56 11.37 32.15
CA LYS A 434 -0.90 11.37 32.12
C LYS A 434 -1.45 10.94 30.75
N TYR A 435 -0.91 11.48 29.66
CA TYR A 435 -1.37 11.14 28.31
C TYR A 435 -0.95 9.75 27.85
N LEU A 436 0.21 9.25 28.31
CA LEU A 436 0.60 7.85 28.08
C LEU A 436 -0.35 6.87 28.78
N ASP A 437 -0.76 7.17 30.01
CA ASP A 437 -1.70 6.32 30.76
C ASP A 437 -3.11 6.39 30.14
N ILE A 438 -3.54 7.55 29.65
CA ILE A 438 -4.77 7.66 28.84
C ILE A 438 -4.67 6.80 27.58
N ALA A 439 -3.56 6.88 26.83
CA ALA A 439 -3.38 6.07 25.64
C ALA A 439 -3.47 4.56 25.94
N MET A 440 -2.89 4.08 27.05
CA MET A 440 -3.02 2.68 27.47
C MET A 440 -4.48 2.28 27.71
N LEU A 441 -5.24 3.10 28.43
CA LEU A 441 -6.66 2.84 28.70
C LEU A 441 -7.51 2.83 27.42
N GLU A 442 -7.18 3.67 26.44
CA GLU A 442 -7.87 3.67 25.15
C GLU A 442 -7.59 2.39 24.36
N PHE A 443 -6.34 1.91 24.34
CA PHE A 443 -6.02 0.63 23.71
C PHE A 443 -6.72 -0.54 24.38
N GLU A 444 -6.87 -0.53 25.71
CA GLU A 444 -7.61 -1.54 26.47
C GLU A 444 -9.08 -1.65 26.09
N LYS A 445 -9.71 -0.60 25.56
CA LYS A 445 -11.10 -0.68 25.08
C LYS A 445 -11.26 -1.60 23.87
N LEU A 446 -10.18 -1.91 23.15
CA LEU A 446 -10.18 -2.87 22.05
C LEU A 446 -10.15 -4.33 22.54
N HIS A 447 -10.01 -4.55 23.83
CA HIS A 447 -9.95 -5.88 24.42
C HIS A 447 -11.19 -6.70 24.09
N SER A 448 -11.02 -7.98 23.76
CA SER A 448 -12.11 -8.88 23.37
C SER A 448 -12.90 -8.47 22.11
N SER A 449 -12.38 -7.53 21.30
CA SER A 449 -12.97 -7.15 20.01
C SER A 449 -12.28 -7.85 18.83
N THR A 450 -12.84 -7.73 17.62
CA THR A 450 -12.17 -8.20 16.38
C THR A 450 -10.85 -7.48 16.10
N PHE A 451 -10.61 -6.34 16.75
CA PHE A 451 -9.40 -5.50 16.65
C PHE A 451 -8.47 -5.66 17.86
N GLU A 452 -8.69 -6.68 18.71
CA GLU A 452 -7.84 -6.97 19.85
C GLU A 452 -6.33 -7.03 19.53
N PRO A 453 -5.85 -7.51 18.36
CA PRO A 453 -4.42 -7.43 18.05
C PRO A 453 -3.85 -5.99 18.04
N LEU A 454 -4.67 -4.99 17.71
CA LEU A 454 -4.26 -3.57 17.77
C LEU A 454 -4.12 -3.06 19.21
N GLU A 455 -4.79 -3.66 20.20
CA GLU A 455 -4.57 -3.35 21.62
C GLU A 455 -3.09 -3.55 21.98
N TYR A 456 -2.56 -4.76 21.70
CA TYR A 456 -1.19 -5.12 22.01
C TYR A 456 -0.19 -4.27 21.23
N LEU A 457 -0.49 -3.99 19.96
CA LEU A 457 0.32 -3.10 19.15
C LEU A 457 0.37 -1.68 19.73
N GLY A 458 -0.79 -1.14 20.14
CA GLY A 458 -0.88 0.16 20.82
C GLY A 458 -0.12 0.19 22.14
N LYS A 459 -0.28 -0.84 22.99
CA LYS A 459 0.48 -1.00 24.24
C LYS A 459 1.98 -1.07 24.00
N SER A 460 2.43 -1.78 22.97
CA SER A 460 3.85 -1.82 22.59
C SER A 460 4.41 -0.43 22.26
N LEU A 461 3.62 0.43 21.58
CA LEU A 461 4.05 1.80 21.27
C LEU A 461 4.16 2.65 22.53
N VAL A 462 3.30 2.44 23.53
CA VAL A 462 3.43 3.13 24.83
C VAL A 462 4.68 2.69 25.57
N TYR A 463 4.98 1.39 25.62
CA TYR A 463 6.21 0.89 26.26
C TYR A 463 7.47 1.40 25.56
N LEU A 464 7.45 1.47 24.23
CA LEU A 464 8.52 2.09 23.44
C LEU A 464 8.74 3.55 23.86
N GLU A 465 7.68 4.33 23.99
CA GLU A 465 7.78 5.72 24.43
C GLU A 465 8.27 5.85 25.88
N LYS A 466 7.91 4.91 26.76
CA LYS A 466 8.44 4.83 28.13
C LYS A 466 9.90 4.36 28.17
N LYS A 467 10.46 3.88 27.05
CA LYS A 467 11.78 3.21 26.93
C LYS A 467 11.85 1.89 27.73
N GLU A 468 10.72 1.23 27.91
CA GLU A 468 10.57 -0.05 28.60
C GLU A 468 10.65 -1.20 27.59
N PHE A 469 11.83 -1.41 27.00
CA PHE A 469 12.02 -2.36 25.89
C PHE A 469 11.71 -3.83 26.25
N ILE A 470 11.85 -4.19 27.52
CA ILE A 470 11.52 -5.54 28.02
C ILE A 470 10.00 -5.77 27.97
N GLU A 471 9.22 -4.82 28.49
CA GLU A 471 7.76 -4.93 28.52
C GLU A 471 7.17 -4.82 27.12
N GLU A 472 7.78 -4.00 26.27
CA GLU A 472 7.48 -3.95 24.85
C GLU A 472 7.62 -5.32 24.17
N ALA A 473 8.79 -5.97 24.34
CA ALA A 473 9.05 -7.27 23.73
C ALA A 473 8.10 -8.35 24.27
N LYS A 474 7.83 -8.38 25.58
CA LYS A 474 6.84 -9.29 26.17
C LYS A 474 5.44 -9.06 25.61
N CYS A 475 5.03 -7.81 25.43
CA CYS A 475 3.74 -7.46 24.87
C CYS A 475 3.58 -7.99 23.43
N LEU A 476 4.61 -7.82 22.60
CA LEU A 476 4.64 -8.35 21.24
C LEU A 476 4.69 -9.87 21.20
N GLU A 477 5.42 -10.50 22.12
CA GLU A 477 5.46 -11.96 22.23
C GLU A 477 4.08 -12.54 22.56
N LEU A 478 3.40 -11.97 23.56
CA LEU A 478 2.03 -12.38 23.93
C LEU A 478 1.05 -12.23 22.76
N MET A 479 1.16 -11.12 22.02
CA MET A 479 0.37 -10.87 20.83
C MET A 479 0.56 -11.97 19.77
N ILE A 480 1.79 -12.32 19.42
CA ILE A 480 2.04 -13.35 18.41
C ILE A 480 1.55 -14.72 18.87
N ARG A 481 1.82 -15.08 20.14
CA ARG A 481 1.39 -16.37 20.70
C ARG A 481 -0.14 -16.50 20.64
N LYS A 482 -0.86 -15.46 21.06
CA LYS A 482 -2.33 -15.44 21.09
C LYS A 482 -2.95 -15.42 19.70
N PHE A 483 -2.36 -14.68 18.76
CA PHE A 483 -2.96 -14.43 17.45
C PHE A 483 -2.23 -15.08 16.27
N SER A 484 -1.33 -16.04 16.50
CA SER A 484 -0.55 -16.69 15.43
C SER A 484 -1.38 -17.22 14.25
N LYS A 485 -2.59 -17.73 14.51
CA LYS A 485 -3.53 -18.27 13.49
C LYS A 485 -4.65 -17.29 13.09
N HIS A 486 -4.59 -16.04 13.53
CA HIS A 486 -5.63 -15.05 13.27
C HIS A 486 -5.57 -14.53 11.82
N HIS A 487 -6.70 -14.05 11.29
CA HIS A 487 -6.74 -13.48 9.94
C HIS A 487 -5.82 -12.25 9.76
N GLN A 488 -5.47 -11.57 10.86
CA GLN A 488 -4.56 -10.42 10.89
C GLN A 488 -3.10 -10.78 11.14
N SER A 489 -2.72 -12.06 11.31
CA SER A 489 -1.32 -12.46 11.55
C SER A 489 -0.31 -11.85 10.56
N PRO A 490 -0.60 -11.73 9.25
CA PRO A 490 0.35 -11.11 8.32
C PRO A 490 0.68 -9.65 8.68
N ILE A 491 -0.30 -8.89 9.17
CA ILE A 491 -0.13 -7.50 9.60
C ILE A 491 0.76 -7.43 10.84
N LEU A 492 0.57 -8.36 11.79
CA LEU A 492 1.36 -8.45 13.02
C LEU A 492 2.83 -8.80 12.72
N PHE A 493 3.07 -9.74 11.81
CA PHE A 493 4.42 -10.09 11.36
C PHE A 493 5.09 -8.91 10.64
N GLN A 494 4.37 -8.22 9.76
CA GLN A 494 4.88 -7.01 9.10
C GLN A 494 5.24 -5.93 10.12
N TYR A 495 4.45 -5.75 11.18
CA TYR A 495 4.77 -4.79 12.24
C TYR A 495 6.05 -5.17 13.00
N ILE A 496 6.27 -6.45 13.31
CA ILE A 496 7.49 -6.89 14.01
C ILE A 496 8.71 -6.71 13.12
N ILE A 497 8.62 -7.06 11.84
CA ILE A 497 9.69 -6.77 10.86
C ILE A 497 9.96 -5.26 10.85
N TYR A 498 8.91 -4.45 10.83
CA TYR A 498 9.04 -3.00 10.89
C TYR A 498 9.78 -2.53 12.14
N ARG A 499 9.39 -3.03 13.31
CA ARG A 499 10.03 -2.67 14.58
C ARG A 499 11.46 -3.19 14.67
N MET A 500 11.78 -4.33 14.07
CA MET A 500 13.13 -4.88 13.99
C MET A 500 14.06 -3.91 13.25
N HIS A 501 13.61 -3.39 12.10
CA HIS A 501 14.36 -2.38 11.37
C HIS A 501 14.38 -1.03 12.09
N GLN A 502 13.26 -0.54 12.62
CA GLN A 502 13.23 0.77 13.30
C GLN A 502 14.15 0.80 14.53
N SER A 503 14.12 -0.25 15.36
CA SER A 503 14.94 -0.34 16.57
C SER A 503 16.44 -0.42 16.27
N SER A 504 16.82 -0.96 15.10
CA SER A 504 18.21 -1.04 14.65
C SER A 504 18.87 0.33 14.39
N TYR A 505 18.09 1.40 14.29
CA TYR A 505 18.61 2.78 14.20
C TYR A 505 18.80 3.40 15.58
N GLN A 506 17.91 3.08 16.53
CA GLN A 506 17.77 3.84 17.77
C GLN A 506 18.49 3.19 18.96
N ASN A 507 18.39 1.87 19.11
CA ASN A 507 18.84 1.19 20.32
C ASN A 507 19.19 -0.29 20.07
N ARG A 508 20.42 -0.67 20.42
CA ARG A 508 20.94 -2.04 20.23
C ARG A 508 20.18 -3.10 21.02
N GLU A 509 19.80 -2.81 22.27
CA GLU A 509 19.08 -3.77 23.12
C GLU A 509 17.68 -4.03 22.56
N SER A 510 16.94 -2.98 22.21
CA SER A 510 15.62 -3.09 21.57
C SER A 510 15.73 -3.89 20.25
N ALA A 511 16.73 -3.57 19.42
CA ALA A 511 16.97 -4.27 18.16
C ALA A 511 17.18 -5.77 18.36
N PHE A 512 17.98 -6.17 19.35
CA PHE A 512 18.21 -7.58 19.65
C PHE A 512 16.96 -8.28 20.16
N ARG A 513 16.17 -7.65 21.03
CA ARG A 513 14.92 -8.22 21.55
C ARG A 513 13.89 -8.44 20.45
N ILE A 514 13.68 -7.44 19.59
CA ILE A 514 12.72 -7.55 18.48
C ILE A 514 13.22 -8.52 17.40
N ALA A 515 14.53 -8.53 17.09
CA ALA A 515 15.11 -9.52 16.18
C ALA A 515 14.93 -10.95 16.69
N LEU A 516 15.09 -11.18 17.99
CA LEU A 516 14.83 -12.49 18.61
C LEU A 516 13.37 -12.92 18.44
N LEU A 517 12.40 -12.02 18.59
CA LEU A 517 10.99 -12.31 18.32
C LEU A 517 10.76 -12.67 16.85
N GLY A 518 11.38 -11.90 15.94
CA GLY A 518 11.30 -12.15 14.49
C GLY A 518 11.80 -13.53 14.13
N LEU A 519 13.00 -13.90 14.58
CA LEU A 519 13.62 -15.20 14.29
C LEU A 519 12.82 -16.38 14.82
N ARG A 520 12.18 -16.23 15.99
CA ARG A 520 11.46 -17.33 16.65
C ARG A 520 10.05 -17.55 16.12
N PHE A 521 9.35 -16.48 15.76
CA PHE A 521 7.90 -16.57 15.51
C PHE A 521 7.45 -16.18 14.10
N ILE A 522 8.31 -15.54 13.29
CA ILE A 522 7.93 -15.15 11.92
C ILE A 522 8.34 -16.26 10.95
N PRO A 523 7.37 -16.98 10.35
CA PRO A 523 7.68 -17.98 9.35
C PRO A 523 8.27 -17.30 8.09
N ASN A 524 9.23 -17.96 7.45
CA ASN A 524 9.84 -17.49 6.20
C ASN A 524 10.47 -16.09 6.30
N LEU A 525 10.98 -15.69 7.47
CA LEU A 525 11.63 -14.39 7.67
C LEU A 525 12.72 -14.11 6.60
N LEU A 526 13.47 -15.15 6.20
CA LEU A 526 14.53 -15.09 5.19
C LEU A 526 14.03 -14.84 3.76
N ASN A 527 12.73 -15.02 3.47
CA ASN A 527 12.18 -14.73 2.13
C ASN A 527 12.14 -13.23 1.86
N ASN A 528 12.09 -12.39 2.90
CA ASN A 528 12.21 -10.95 2.73
C ASN A 528 13.68 -10.56 2.60
N ILE A 529 14.06 -9.98 1.47
CA ILE A 529 15.42 -9.51 1.17
C ILE A 529 15.92 -8.52 2.24
N GLY A 530 15.05 -7.63 2.73
CA GLY A 530 15.38 -6.67 3.78
C GLY A 530 15.75 -7.36 5.10
N SER A 531 14.96 -8.36 5.50
CA SER A 531 15.24 -9.16 6.70
C SER A 531 16.50 -9.99 6.55
N LYS A 532 16.77 -10.58 5.38
CA LYS A 532 18.01 -11.32 5.12
C LYS A 532 19.24 -10.41 5.21
N LYS A 533 19.23 -9.26 4.51
CA LYS A 533 20.29 -8.23 4.58
C LYS A 533 20.51 -7.80 6.04
N PHE A 534 19.44 -7.66 6.83
CA PHE A 534 19.52 -7.34 8.27
C PHE A 534 20.19 -8.44 9.09
N LEU A 535 19.79 -9.71 8.91
CA LEU A 535 20.33 -10.84 9.66
C LEU A 535 21.80 -11.11 9.33
N ASP A 536 22.19 -11.02 8.06
CA ASP A 536 23.60 -11.13 7.65
C ASP A 536 24.45 -10.03 8.30
N ARG A 537 23.93 -8.80 8.39
CA ARG A 537 24.60 -7.68 9.08
C ARG A 537 24.68 -7.92 10.59
N LEU A 538 23.63 -8.47 11.19
CA LEU A 538 23.58 -8.79 12.60
C LEU A 538 24.64 -9.86 12.92
N GLU A 539 24.69 -10.96 12.15
CA GLU A 539 25.68 -12.02 12.32
C GLU A 539 27.11 -11.47 12.27
N ASN A 540 27.43 -10.66 11.27
CA ASN A 540 28.78 -10.12 11.06
C ASN A 540 29.23 -9.14 12.15
N ASN A 541 28.29 -8.45 12.81
CA ASN A 541 28.61 -7.46 13.83
C ASN A 541 28.51 -7.99 15.27
N LEU A 542 27.83 -9.12 15.48
CA LEU A 542 27.81 -9.78 16.78
C LEU A 542 29.22 -10.17 17.23
N GLU A 543 29.44 -10.19 18.54
CA GLU A 543 30.72 -10.62 19.10
C GLU A 543 30.95 -12.11 18.86
N ASN A 544 32.19 -12.48 18.57
CA ASN A 544 32.60 -13.88 18.49
C ASN A 544 32.82 -14.38 19.92
N LEU A 545 31.86 -15.15 20.41
CA LEU A 545 31.97 -15.83 21.70
C LEU A 545 32.80 -17.10 21.53
N TYR A 546 33.73 -17.36 22.46
CA TYR A 546 34.73 -18.42 22.34
C TYR A 546 34.15 -19.84 22.22
N PHE A 547 32.95 -20.06 22.73
CA PHE A 547 32.28 -21.35 22.75
C PHE A 547 31.15 -21.48 21.72
N PHE A 548 30.86 -20.43 20.92
CA PHE A 548 29.81 -20.50 19.91
C PHE A 548 30.34 -21.07 18.60
N GLU A 549 29.90 -22.27 18.24
CA GLU A 549 30.17 -22.88 16.95
C GLU A 549 29.12 -22.43 15.91
N LYS A 550 29.55 -22.13 14.68
CA LYS A 550 28.63 -21.77 13.60
C LYS A 550 27.80 -22.98 13.18
N SER A 551 26.49 -22.79 13.07
CA SER A 551 25.54 -23.77 12.54
C SER A 551 25.11 -23.40 11.12
N ASP A 552 24.74 -24.40 10.32
CA ASP A 552 24.20 -24.20 8.97
C ASP A 552 22.80 -23.56 9.00
N ASP A 553 22.05 -23.72 10.10
CA ASP A 553 20.78 -23.03 10.31
C ASP A 553 21.02 -21.66 10.97
N LEU A 554 21.13 -20.64 10.12
CA LEU A 554 21.33 -19.24 10.53
C LEU A 554 20.24 -18.74 11.50
N ILE A 555 18.99 -19.17 11.34
CA ILE A 555 17.88 -18.68 12.18
C ILE A 555 18.05 -19.22 13.61
N GLN A 556 18.29 -20.53 13.73
CA GLN A 556 18.52 -21.18 15.02
C GLN A 556 19.78 -20.62 15.70
N TYR A 557 20.88 -20.55 14.95
CA TYR A 557 22.16 -20.02 15.43
C TYR A 557 22.01 -18.61 16.04
N LEU A 558 21.41 -17.68 15.28
CA LEU A 558 21.21 -16.31 15.73
C LEU A 558 20.21 -16.22 16.90
N SER A 559 19.17 -17.06 16.91
CA SER A 559 18.18 -17.09 18.00
C SER A 559 18.83 -17.49 19.33
N ILE A 560 19.67 -18.53 19.31
CA ILE A 560 20.39 -19.00 20.51
C ILE A 560 21.38 -17.94 20.97
N LYS A 561 22.16 -17.38 20.04
CA LYS A 561 23.15 -16.35 20.34
C LYS A 561 22.54 -15.07 20.93
N LEU A 562 21.44 -14.58 20.35
CA LEU A 562 20.71 -13.43 20.88
C LEU A 562 20.06 -13.73 22.24
N SER A 563 19.52 -14.95 22.43
CA SER A 563 18.94 -15.35 23.72
C SER A 563 19.98 -15.35 24.83
N PHE A 564 21.20 -15.81 24.55
CA PHE A 564 22.33 -15.73 25.49
C PHE A 564 22.71 -14.28 25.80
N ILE A 565 22.94 -13.44 24.78
CA ILE A 565 23.33 -12.02 24.94
C ILE A 565 22.28 -11.23 25.76
N LEU A 566 21.00 -11.55 25.58
CA LEU A 566 19.89 -10.89 26.28
C LEU A 566 19.57 -11.49 27.66
N ASN A 567 20.31 -12.53 28.10
CA ASN A 567 20.03 -13.30 29.31
C ASN A 567 18.58 -13.83 29.36
N ASN A 568 18.06 -14.29 28.20
CA ASN A 568 16.70 -14.81 28.07
C ASN A 568 16.67 -16.34 28.16
N LYS A 569 16.72 -16.85 29.39
CA LYS A 569 16.71 -18.28 29.72
C LYS A 569 15.47 -19.01 29.17
N SER A 570 14.29 -18.37 29.24
CA SER A 570 13.04 -18.96 28.73
C SER A 570 13.06 -19.21 27.23
N ALA A 571 13.65 -18.30 26.45
CA ALA A 571 13.73 -18.46 25.00
C ALA A 571 14.64 -19.63 24.60
N LEU A 572 15.78 -19.80 25.29
CA LEU A 572 16.69 -20.94 25.07
C LEU A 572 16.01 -22.29 25.29
N LEU A 573 15.27 -22.42 26.41
CA LEU A 573 14.56 -23.66 26.74
C LEU A 573 13.44 -23.99 25.75
N GLU A 574 12.78 -22.97 25.21
CA GLU A 574 11.70 -23.18 24.25
C GLU A 574 12.21 -23.54 22.85
N ILE A 575 13.31 -22.93 22.38
CA ILE A 575 13.95 -23.30 21.11
C ILE A 575 14.26 -24.79 21.10
N LEU A 576 14.76 -25.30 22.22
CA LEU A 576 15.05 -26.71 22.41
C LEU A 576 13.82 -27.62 22.28
N GLN A 577 12.70 -27.23 22.89
CA GLN A 577 11.50 -28.05 22.90
C GLN A 577 10.75 -28.05 21.57
N THR A 578 10.97 -27.05 20.73
CA THR A 578 10.11 -26.77 19.57
C THR A 578 10.76 -27.08 18.23
N GLN A 579 12.09 -27.20 18.15
CA GLN A 579 12.82 -27.33 16.89
C GLN A 579 13.78 -28.53 16.92
N ASP A 580 13.93 -29.20 15.77
CA ASP A 580 14.98 -30.20 15.62
C ASP A 580 16.31 -29.48 15.43
N LEU A 581 17.20 -29.63 16.41
CA LEU A 581 18.46 -28.91 16.49
C LEU A 581 19.59 -29.77 15.90
N ASP A 582 20.47 -29.11 15.16
CA ASP A 582 21.74 -29.69 14.75
C ASP A 582 22.72 -29.80 15.94
N LYS A 583 23.81 -30.54 15.70
CA LYS A 583 24.84 -30.77 16.72
C LYS A 583 25.38 -29.45 17.30
N ALA A 584 25.76 -28.51 16.44
CA ALA A 584 26.35 -27.23 16.84
C ALA A 584 25.40 -26.42 17.73
N ASN A 585 24.11 -26.35 17.39
CA ASN A 585 23.14 -25.61 18.18
C ASN A 585 22.82 -26.27 19.53
N ILE A 586 22.85 -27.60 19.62
CA ILE A 586 22.74 -28.31 20.92
C ILE A 586 23.91 -27.92 21.82
N GLU A 587 25.14 -27.94 21.30
CA GLU A 587 26.34 -27.55 22.06
C GLU A 587 26.27 -26.09 22.49
N ASN A 588 25.91 -25.19 21.58
CA ASN A 588 25.74 -23.77 21.85
C ASN A 588 24.73 -23.51 22.98
N ILE A 589 23.61 -24.24 23.01
CA ILE A 589 22.58 -24.11 24.07
C ILE A 589 23.12 -24.60 25.41
N ILE A 590 23.77 -25.77 25.45
CA ILE A 590 24.29 -26.33 26.71
C ILE A 590 25.33 -25.40 27.31
N PHE A 591 26.28 -24.91 26.50
CA PHE A 591 27.27 -23.92 26.95
C PHE A 591 26.61 -22.62 27.40
N SER A 592 25.63 -22.12 26.65
CA SER A 592 24.89 -20.92 27.04
C SER A 592 24.18 -21.09 28.39
N LEU A 593 23.59 -22.26 28.67
CA LEU A 593 22.93 -22.52 29.96
C LEU A 593 23.92 -22.65 31.12
N LEU A 594 25.10 -23.24 30.88
CA LEU A 594 26.18 -23.33 31.87
C LEU A 594 26.68 -21.93 32.28
N GLU A 595 26.97 -21.07 31.31
CA GLU A 595 27.40 -19.68 31.55
C GLU A 595 26.31 -18.82 32.20
N LEU A 596 25.03 -19.18 32.01
CA LEU A 596 23.89 -18.53 32.67
C LEU A 596 23.51 -19.14 34.04
N GLU A 597 24.38 -20.00 34.60
CA GLU A 597 24.26 -20.66 35.90
C GLU A 597 23.07 -21.64 36.02
N GLU A 598 22.54 -22.17 34.92
CA GLU A 598 21.44 -23.16 34.89
C GLU A 598 21.98 -24.60 34.75
N VAL A 599 22.84 -25.00 35.69
CA VAL A 599 23.63 -26.25 35.60
C VAL A 599 22.76 -27.51 35.56
N GLU A 600 21.70 -27.60 36.37
CA GLU A 600 20.82 -28.77 36.40
C GLU A 600 20.15 -29.01 35.05
N LYS A 601 19.59 -27.96 34.45
CA LYS A 601 18.92 -28.04 33.14
C LYS A 601 19.90 -28.34 32.01
N ALA A 602 21.11 -27.78 32.07
CA ALA A 602 22.16 -28.09 31.10
C ALA A 602 22.56 -29.58 31.16
N ASN A 603 22.58 -30.18 32.36
CA ASN A 603 22.94 -31.59 32.53
C ASN A 603 21.84 -32.53 32.06
N ASP A 604 20.58 -32.23 32.41
CA ASP A 604 19.42 -32.97 31.90
C ASP A 604 19.42 -32.98 30.37
N LEU A 605 19.79 -31.83 29.79
CA LEU A 605 19.85 -31.67 28.35
C LEU A 605 20.94 -32.49 27.68
N LEU A 606 22.13 -32.50 28.28
CA LEU A 606 23.28 -33.27 27.81
C LEU A 606 22.95 -34.77 27.76
N GLU A 607 22.27 -35.29 28.78
CA GLU A 607 21.89 -36.71 28.83
C GLU A 607 20.76 -37.05 27.84
N GLN A 608 19.79 -36.14 27.62
CA GLN A 608 18.72 -36.33 26.63
C GLN A 608 19.21 -36.40 25.18
N HIS A 609 20.23 -35.62 24.81
CA HIS A 609 20.74 -35.54 23.44
C HIS A 609 22.09 -36.22 23.22
N LYS A 610 22.49 -37.11 24.13
CA LYS A 610 23.75 -37.86 24.06
C LYS A 610 23.98 -38.59 22.74
N GLU A 611 22.93 -39.10 22.11
CA GLU A 611 23.01 -39.84 20.84
C GLU A 611 23.29 -38.94 19.63
N LYS A 612 22.99 -37.63 19.71
CA LYS A 612 23.23 -36.66 18.65
C LYS A 612 24.60 -35.98 18.75
N LEU A 613 25.25 -36.08 19.90
CA LEU A 613 26.58 -35.51 20.17
C LEU A 613 27.67 -36.54 19.87
N ASP A 614 28.81 -36.09 19.35
CA ASP A 614 29.95 -36.98 19.24
C ASP A 614 30.62 -37.22 20.62
N ASN A 615 31.40 -38.29 20.71
CA ASN A 615 32.00 -38.71 21.98
C ASN A 615 33.02 -37.69 22.53
N THR A 616 33.51 -36.78 21.68
CA THR A 616 34.49 -35.75 22.04
C THR A 616 33.78 -34.54 22.66
N SER A 617 32.75 -34.02 21.99
CA SER A 617 31.91 -32.93 22.48
C SER A 617 31.16 -33.32 23.75
N PHE A 618 30.61 -34.53 23.83
CA PHE A 618 29.95 -35.01 25.04
C PHE A 618 30.90 -35.02 26.26
N LYS A 619 32.15 -35.47 26.07
CA LYS A 619 33.16 -35.46 27.14
C LYS A 619 33.60 -34.05 27.52
N LEU A 620 33.75 -33.15 26.53
CA LEU A 620 34.10 -31.76 26.78
C LEU A 620 33.02 -31.05 27.58
N LEU A 621 31.76 -31.17 27.14
CA LEU A 621 30.62 -30.61 27.85
C LEU A 621 30.56 -31.13 29.28
N LYS A 622 30.72 -32.44 29.49
CA LYS A 622 30.75 -33.06 30.83
C LYS A 622 31.86 -32.51 31.73
N LEU A 623 33.04 -32.21 31.18
CA LEU A 623 34.13 -31.57 31.92
C LEU A 623 33.79 -30.12 32.29
N CYS A 624 33.06 -29.40 31.43
CA CYS A 624 32.67 -28.00 31.66
C CYS A 624 31.64 -27.82 32.80
N PHE A 625 30.96 -28.88 33.25
CA PHE A 625 30.14 -28.85 34.48
C PHE A 625 30.96 -28.69 35.77
N HIS A 626 32.25 -29.04 35.72
CA HIS A 626 33.11 -29.09 36.90
C HIS A 626 34.33 -28.16 36.81
N LEU A 627 34.66 -27.69 35.61
CA LEU A 627 35.83 -26.87 35.34
C LEU A 627 35.47 -25.71 34.40
N PRO A 628 36.12 -24.54 34.55
CA PRO A 628 36.05 -23.47 33.54
C PRO A 628 36.45 -24.01 32.15
N PHE A 629 35.81 -23.49 31.09
CA PHE A 629 35.97 -23.98 29.71
C PHE A 629 37.44 -24.17 29.28
N GLU A 630 38.31 -23.20 29.59
CA GLU A 630 39.75 -23.27 29.26
C GLU A 630 40.44 -24.47 29.92
N LYS A 631 40.12 -24.74 31.20
CA LYS A 631 40.68 -25.90 31.94
C LYS A 631 40.06 -27.22 31.48
N ALA A 632 38.77 -27.21 31.14
CA ALA A 632 38.09 -28.37 30.57
C ALA A 632 38.68 -28.77 29.22
N LEU A 633 39.01 -27.79 28.37
CA LEU A 633 39.74 -28.01 27.12
C LEU A 633 41.12 -28.62 27.36
N GLU A 634 41.91 -28.07 28.28
CA GLU A 634 43.24 -28.62 28.64
C GLU A 634 43.15 -30.07 29.14
N GLU A 635 42.18 -30.38 30.00
CA GLU A 635 41.88 -31.73 30.49
C GLU A 635 41.46 -32.68 29.37
N LEU A 636 40.60 -32.22 28.45
CA LEU A 636 40.19 -32.99 27.28
C LEU A 636 41.38 -33.30 26.37
N PHE A 637 42.24 -32.32 26.10
CA PHE A 637 43.46 -32.52 25.31
C PHE A 637 44.39 -33.55 25.97
N LYS A 638 44.54 -33.52 27.30
CA LYS A 638 45.29 -34.54 28.06
C LYS A 638 44.65 -35.92 27.94
N LEU A 639 43.31 -36.02 27.97
CA LEU A 639 42.57 -37.29 27.83
C LEU A 639 42.65 -37.87 26.41
N ILE A 640 42.63 -37.02 25.39
CA ILE A 640 42.77 -37.43 23.97
C ILE A 640 44.21 -37.86 23.67
N GLN A 641 45.22 -37.13 24.17
CA GLN A 641 46.63 -37.50 24.05
C GLN A 641 47.01 -38.76 24.84
N LYS A 642 46.23 -39.12 25.87
CA LYS A 642 46.41 -40.36 26.65
C LYS A 642 45.87 -41.63 25.98
N LYS A 643 45.31 -41.59 24.77
CA LYS A 643 44.98 -42.85 24.04
C LYS A 643 46.28 -43.62 23.76
N PRO A 644 46.50 -44.80 24.36
CA PRO A 644 47.67 -45.60 24.05
C PRO A 644 47.53 -46.17 22.65
N SER A 645 48.64 -46.20 21.90
CA SER A 645 48.83 -47.15 20.81
C SER A 645 48.63 -48.57 21.34
N ILE A 646 47.50 -49.20 21.04
CA ILE A 646 47.44 -50.66 21.09
C ILE A 646 48.10 -51.14 19.80
N LYS A 647 49.42 -51.30 19.85
CA LYS A 647 50.15 -52.23 18.98
C LYS A 647 50.05 -53.62 19.62
N GLU A 648 49.57 -54.56 18.81
CA GLU A 648 49.99 -55.97 18.73
C GLU A 648 50.28 -56.73 20.03
N SER A 649 49.44 -57.71 20.37
CA SER A 649 49.92 -59.10 20.59
C SER A 649 48.77 -60.11 20.75
N ARG A 650 48.74 -61.06 19.79
CA ARG A 650 48.06 -62.36 19.73
C ARG A 650 46.57 -62.42 19.40
#